data_AF-A0A2A4MKB8-F1
#
_entry.id   AF-A0A2A4MKB8-F1
#
_cell.length_a   1.000
_cell.length_b   1.000
_cell.length_c   1.000
_cell.angle_alpha   90.00
_cell.angle_beta   90.00
_cell.angle_gamma   90.00
#
_symmetry.space_group_name_H-M   'P 1'
#
loop_
_entity.id
_entity.type
_entity.pdbx_description
1 polymer ?
#
loop_
_entity_poly.entity_id
_entity_poly.type
_entity_poly.pdbx_seq_one_letter_code
_entity_poly.pdbx_strand_id
1 'polypeptide(L)'
;MKSHPSEALLRTCLQTRILILDGAMGTMIQDRKLGEADFRGERFKDFERDLTGNNDLLSLTQPEIIKQIHLEYLRAGADIVETNTFNSTASSQSDYHLEELCYELNFEACKLARAACDEVSAETPDRPRFVAGVLGPTSRTASLSPDVNDPAFRNTSFDILVADYKKATSALIDGGADIILIETIFDTLNAKAAIFAVKSCFEDYQLRLPIMISGTITDASGRTLSGQTVAAFCNSVAHAGALSVGFNCALGAEQLRPHIEEASTIVPTFVSTHPNAGLPNEFGEYDQTPEQMAEIISEFASQGFLNIVGGCCGTTPAHITAIDNAMRNFAPRQLPQIEPACRLSGLEAFQIDANSLFVNIGERTNVTGSARFSRLIKEDDFDAALDVARQQVEAGAQIIDINMDEGMLDSQAAMERFLKLIASEPDISRVPIMIDSSKWEIIETGLKETQGKSVVNSISLKEGEQEFIDKARLCQKYGAAIIVMAFDENGQADTLQKKKDICKRSYDILVEKLNFPAEDIIFDPNIFAVATGIEEHNNYAVDFIESCRFIKEELPGALISGGVSNVSFSFRGTNIVREAIHSVFLYYAIRSGLSMGIVNAGQLAVFDDIPADLKQAVEDVIHNTSKDATEALMAVAQKYTGSSNIENTQDMSWREESIGSRISHALVKGITKFIEEDTEEARQQFDRPLQVIEGPLMDGMGVVGDLFGAGKMFLPQVVKSARVMKQAVAYLQPFIEAEKEGQKITSKGKILMATVKGDVHDIGKNIVGVVLACNNYEIIDLGVMVSSEKILERAKQENVDVIGLSGLITPSLDEMVHVAKEMQRLNFNVPLLIGGATTSKAHTAVKIEQHYTNDCTVYVPDASRSVTVVSKLLGENKQAYCQEISQDYEKVRVRVANRANKKKL
;
A
#
# COMPACT_ATOMS: atom_id res chain seq x y z
N MET A 1 -9.91 -7.69 -29.28
CA MET A 1 -10.34 -6.28 -29.33
C MET A 1 -9.33 -5.46 -30.11
N LYS A 2 -9.77 -4.47 -30.89
CA LYS A 2 -8.88 -3.54 -31.60
C LYS A 2 -8.63 -2.30 -30.74
N SER A 3 -7.39 -1.79 -30.71
CA SER A 3 -7.11 -0.48 -30.10
C SER A 3 -7.69 0.64 -30.96
N HIS A 4 -8.21 1.69 -30.31
CA HIS A 4 -8.68 2.90 -30.97
C HIS A 4 -7.52 3.60 -31.72
N PRO A 5 -7.74 4.19 -32.91
CA PRO A 5 -6.68 4.84 -33.68
C PRO A 5 -5.90 5.90 -32.89
N SER A 6 -6.57 6.62 -31.99
CA SER A 6 -5.97 7.67 -31.15
C SER A 6 -4.94 7.12 -30.16
N GLU A 7 -4.97 5.83 -29.79
CA GLU A 7 -4.05 5.25 -28.80
C GLU A 7 -2.58 5.33 -29.27
N ALA A 8 -2.31 4.95 -30.51
CA ALA A 8 -0.94 4.98 -31.05
C ALA A 8 -0.40 6.42 -31.10
N LEU A 9 -1.25 7.35 -31.56
CA LEU A 9 -0.89 8.76 -31.69
C LEU A 9 -0.63 9.40 -30.32
N LEU A 10 -1.50 9.16 -29.33
CA LEU A 10 -1.32 9.62 -27.96
C LEU A 10 0.00 9.15 -27.35
N ARG A 11 0.32 7.85 -27.49
CA ARG A 11 1.58 7.30 -26.99
C ARG A 11 2.80 7.94 -27.65
N THR A 12 2.75 8.18 -28.96
CA THR A 12 3.83 8.91 -29.67
C THR A 12 3.97 10.34 -29.14
N CYS A 13 2.88 11.06 -28.93
CA CYS A 13 2.95 12.40 -28.36
C CYS A 13 3.52 12.41 -26.94
N LEU A 14 3.07 11.50 -26.06
CA LEU A 14 3.52 11.41 -24.66
C LEU A 14 5.01 11.04 -24.51
N GLN A 15 5.58 10.38 -25.51
CA GLN A 15 7.01 10.06 -25.56
C GLN A 15 7.86 11.24 -26.06
N THR A 16 7.27 12.20 -26.78
CA THR A 16 7.99 13.29 -27.44
C THR A 16 7.85 14.63 -26.74
N ARG A 17 6.72 14.86 -26.05
CA ARG A 17 6.44 16.09 -25.30
C ARG A 17 5.46 15.84 -24.15
N ILE A 18 5.44 16.77 -23.20
CA ILE A 18 4.39 16.83 -22.18
C ILE A 18 3.10 17.32 -22.85
N LEU A 19 2.01 16.57 -22.70
CA LEU A 19 0.70 16.95 -23.23
C LEU A 19 -0.05 17.86 -22.26
N ILE A 20 -0.84 18.78 -22.82
CA ILE A 20 -1.62 19.73 -22.04
C ILE A 20 -3.09 19.29 -21.99
N LEU A 21 -3.60 19.06 -20.79
CA LEU A 21 -5.02 18.91 -20.49
C LEU A 21 -5.61 20.31 -20.24
N ASP A 22 -6.92 20.49 -20.43
CA ASP A 22 -7.59 21.78 -20.23
C ASP A 22 -7.72 22.16 -18.74
N GLY A 23 -8.52 23.19 -18.47
CA GLY A 23 -8.78 23.73 -17.14
C GLY A 23 -10.23 23.51 -16.69
N ALA A 24 -10.65 24.20 -15.63
CA ALA A 24 -11.99 24.04 -15.08
C ALA A 24 -13.14 24.49 -15.98
N MET A 25 -13.92 23.53 -16.48
CA MET A 25 -15.24 23.78 -17.10
C MET A 25 -16.20 24.52 -16.14
N GLY A 26 -16.29 24.05 -14.89
CA GLY A 26 -17.23 24.60 -13.90
C GLY A 26 -16.99 26.09 -13.59
N THR A 27 -15.74 26.49 -13.39
CA THR A 27 -15.38 27.90 -13.14
C THR A 27 -15.69 28.78 -14.36
N MET A 28 -15.39 28.29 -15.58
CA MET A 28 -15.69 29.01 -16.82
C MET A 28 -17.20 29.18 -17.06
N ILE A 29 -18.03 28.24 -16.60
CA ILE A 29 -19.50 28.36 -16.63
C ILE A 29 -19.97 29.41 -15.61
N GLN A 30 -19.43 29.39 -14.39
CA GLN A 30 -19.78 30.35 -13.33
C GLN A 30 -19.52 31.80 -13.77
N ASP A 31 -18.44 32.07 -14.50
CA ASP A 31 -18.10 33.38 -15.05
C ASP A 31 -19.13 33.93 -16.05
N ARG A 32 -19.93 33.05 -16.67
CA ARG A 32 -21.03 33.44 -17.58
C ARG A 32 -22.27 33.93 -16.83
N LYS A 33 -22.33 33.74 -15.50
CA LYS A 33 -23.43 34.19 -14.62
C LYS A 33 -24.81 33.72 -15.09
N LEU A 34 -24.87 32.48 -15.55
CA LEU A 34 -26.11 31.84 -16.00
C LEU A 34 -27.10 31.69 -14.84
N GLY A 35 -28.38 31.90 -15.13
CA GLY A 35 -29.47 31.73 -14.18
C GLY A 35 -30.33 30.52 -14.51
N GLU A 36 -31.33 30.27 -13.66
CA GLU A 36 -32.23 29.11 -13.78
C GLU A 36 -32.90 28.98 -15.16
N ALA A 37 -33.25 30.10 -15.80
CA ALA A 37 -33.84 30.08 -17.14
C ALA A 37 -32.88 29.49 -18.19
N ASP A 38 -31.58 29.73 -18.04
CA ASP A 38 -30.56 29.21 -18.95
C ASP A 38 -30.36 27.70 -18.75
N PHE A 39 -30.32 27.24 -17.49
CA PHE A 39 -30.24 25.81 -17.15
C PHE A 39 -31.46 25.03 -17.65
N ARG A 40 -32.66 25.62 -17.57
CA ARG A 40 -33.89 25.02 -18.09
C ARG A 40 -33.93 24.96 -19.62
N GLY A 41 -33.42 26.01 -20.28
CA GLY A 41 -33.64 26.22 -21.71
C GLY A 41 -35.13 26.15 -22.07
N GLU A 42 -35.42 25.81 -23.33
CA GLU A 42 -36.82 25.62 -23.76
C GLU A 42 -37.37 24.25 -23.30
N ARG A 43 -36.52 23.21 -23.26
CA ARG A 43 -36.94 21.82 -23.00
C ARG A 43 -37.43 21.59 -21.57
N PHE A 44 -36.86 22.26 -20.58
CA PHE A 44 -37.15 22.05 -19.16
C PHE A 44 -37.81 23.27 -18.50
N LYS A 45 -38.39 24.17 -19.30
CA LYS A 45 -39.02 25.40 -18.83
C LYS A 45 -40.01 25.16 -17.68
N ASP A 46 -40.86 24.15 -17.81
CA ASP A 46 -41.91 23.81 -16.83
C ASP A 46 -41.49 22.68 -15.86
N PHE A 47 -40.19 22.36 -15.75
CA PHE A 47 -39.71 21.26 -14.90
C PHE A 47 -39.88 21.56 -13.41
N GLU A 48 -40.29 20.57 -12.61
CA GLU A 48 -40.78 20.83 -11.24
C GLU A 48 -39.68 21.18 -10.22
N ARG A 49 -38.42 20.84 -10.52
CA ARG A 49 -37.26 21.05 -9.65
C ARG A 49 -36.35 22.16 -10.18
N ASP A 50 -35.64 22.85 -9.28
CA ASP A 50 -34.57 23.78 -9.64
C ASP A 50 -33.42 23.02 -10.33
N LEU A 51 -32.94 23.53 -11.47
CA LEU A 51 -31.89 22.92 -12.27
C LEU A 51 -30.57 23.69 -12.20
N THR A 52 -30.53 24.81 -11.47
CA THR A 52 -29.34 25.63 -11.29
C THR A 52 -28.22 24.80 -10.64
N GLY A 53 -27.03 24.91 -11.21
CA GLY A 53 -25.84 24.18 -10.76
C GLY A 53 -25.63 22.82 -11.42
N ASN A 54 -26.60 22.30 -12.20
CA ASN A 54 -26.40 21.12 -13.03
C ASN A 54 -25.63 21.49 -14.32
N ASN A 55 -24.32 21.71 -14.19
CA ASN A 55 -23.48 22.20 -15.30
C ASN A 55 -23.50 21.27 -16.52
N ASP A 56 -23.57 19.96 -16.31
CA ASP A 56 -23.67 18.95 -17.36
C ASP A 56 -24.89 19.18 -18.28
N LEU A 57 -26.02 19.62 -17.72
CA LEU A 57 -27.25 19.90 -18.46
C LEU A 57 -27.09 20.99 -19.53
N LEU A 58 -26.15 21.92 -19.30
CA LEU A 58 -25.86 23.01 -20.24
C LEU A 58 -25.33 22.50 -21.59
N SER A 59 -24.84 21.26 -21.66
CA SER A 59 -24.52 20.61 -22.93
C SER A 59 -25.77 20.43 -23.83
N LEU A 60 -26.97 20.38 -23.26
CA LEU A 60 -28.23 20.31 -23.99
C LEU A 60 -28.92 21.67 -24.12
N THR A 61 -28.89 22.49 -23.07
CA THR A 61 -29.66 23.74 -23.02
C THR A 61 -28.88 24.94 -23.50
N GLN A 62 -27.55 24.94 -23.36
CA GLN A 62 -26.63 26.01 -23.79
C GLN A 62 -25.41 25.47 -24.57
N PRO A 63 -25.61 24.64 -25.61
CA PRO A 63 -24.51 23.93 -26.28
C PRO A 63 -23.44 24.85 -26.87
N GLU A 64 -23.83 26.03 -27.36
CA GLU A 64 -22.89 27.01 -27.92
C GLU A 64 -21.94 27.58 -26.86
N ILE A 65 -22.41 27.77 -25.62
CA ILE A 65 -21.56 28.25 -24.51
C ILE A 65 -20.53 27.18 -24.15
N ILE A 66 -20.95 25.93 -24.03
CA ILE A 66 -20.05 24.81 -23.71
C ILE A 66 -19.01 24.61 -24.82
N LYS A 67 -19.43 24.59 -26.09
CA LYS A 67 -18.51 24.52 -27.22
C LYS A 67 -17.50 25.68 -27.21
N GLN A 68 -17.95 26.89 -26.91
CA GLN A 68 -17.09 28.07 -26.85
C GLN A 68 -16.03 27.95 -25.74
N ILE A 69 -16.35 27.38 -24.58
CA ILE A 69 -15.38 27.12 -23.51
C ILE A 69 -14.31 26.12 -23.97
N HIS A 70 -14.68 25.03 -24.65
CA HIS A 70 -13.69 24.10 -25.21
C HIS A 70 -12.76 24.80 -26.22
N LEU A 71 -13.32 25.64 -27.11
CA LEU A 71 -12.53 26.40 -28.07
C LEU A 71 -11.54 27.36 -27.39
N GLU A 72 -11.93 27.99 -26.27
CA GLU A 72 -11.06 28.87 -25.49
C GLU A 72 -9.86 28.11 -24.92
N TYR A 73 -10.05 26.92 -24.35
CA TYR A 73 -8.95 26.09 -23.85
C TYR A 73 -8.07 25.51 -24.95
N LEU A 74 -8.67 25.01 -26.04
CA LEU A 74 -7.92 24.49 -27.20
C LEU A 74 -7.03 25.56 -27.82
N ARG A 75 -7.54 26.79 -27.97
CA ARG A 75 -6.78 27.93 -28.49
C ARG A 75 -5.75 28.47 -27.49
N ALA A 76 -5.93 28.22 -26.20
CA ALA A 76 -4.92 28.49 -25.16
C ALA A 76 -3.77 27.49 -25.14
N GLY A 77 -3.88 26.35 -25.85
CA GLY A 77 -2.82 25.37 -25.98
C GLY A 77 -3.15 23.97 -25.48
N ALA A 78 -4.38 23.71 -25.03
CA ALA A 78 -4.79 22.35 -24.66
C ALA A 78 -4.66 21.38 -25.84
N ASP A 79 -4.13 20.20 -25.57
CA ASP A 79 -4.07 19.06 -26.48
C ASP A 79 -5.21 18.07 -26.24
N ILE A 80 -5.64 17.96 -24.99
CA ILE A 80 -6.73 17.12 -24.52
C ILE A 80 -7.76 18.06 -23.88
N VAL A 81 -9.04 17.90 -24.21
CA VAL A 81 -10.14 18.56 -23.50
C VAL A 81 -11.07 17.54 -22.87
N GLU A 82 -11.49 17.84 -21.66
CA GLU A 82 -12.46 17.07 -20.91
C GLU A 82 -13.88 17.34 -21.43
N THR A 83 -14.72 16.30 -21.53
CA THR A 83 -16.14 16.49 -21.81
C THR A 83 -16.85 17.09 -20.60
N ASN A 84 -17.87 17.93 -20.82
CA ASN A 84 -18.73 18.45 -19.76
C ASN A 84 -19.69 17.36 -19.23
N THR A 85 -19.13 16.33 -18.60
CA THR A 85 -19.85 15.09 -18.20
C THR A 85 -19.50 14.61 -16.78
N PHE A 86 -18.90 15.47 -15.96
CA PHE A 86 -18.47 15.13 -14.60
C PHE A 86 -19.59 14.51 -13.74
N ASN A 87 -20.81 15.04 -13.82
CA ASN A 87 -21.99 14.53 -13.11
C ASN A 87 -23.02 13.86 -14.03
N SER A 88 -22.63 13.45 -15.24
CA SER A 88 -23.52 12.82 -16.21
C SER A 88 -23.74 11.33 -15.92
N THR A 89 -23.96 10.98 -14.66
CA THR A 89 -24.33 9.65 -14.20
C THR A 89 -25.76 9.68 -13.67
N ALA A 90 -26.51 8.58 -13.77
CA ALA A 90 -27.85 8.48 -13.21
C ALA A 90 -27.86 8.78 -11.70
N SER A 91 -26.82 8.34 -10.97
CA SER A 91 -26.65 8.59 -9.54
C SER A 91 -26.57 10.10 -9.23
N SER A 92 -25.72 10.86 -9.93
CA SER A 92 -25.64 12.31 -9.73
C SER A 92 -26.87 13.06 -10.28
N GLN A 93 -27.41 12.64 -11.42
CA GLN A 93 -28.60 13.27 -12.01
C GLN A 93 -29.88 13.02 -11.21
N SER A 94 -29.91 12.03 -10.30
CA SER A 94 -31.01 11.82 -9.36
C SER A 94 -31.22 13.01 -8.41
N ASP A 95 -30.18 13.79 -8.12
CA ASP A 95 -30.27 15.03 -7.36
C ASP A 95 -31.02 16.13 -8.14
N TYR A 96 -31.29 15.93 -9.43
CA TYR A 96 -32.07 16.82 -10.28
C TYR A 96 -33.32 16.14 -10.90
N HIS A 97 -33.58 14.86 -10.62
CA HIS A 97 -34.63 14.04 -11.26
C HIS A 97 -34.45 13.89 -12.78
N LEU A 98 -33.20 13.78 -13.25
CA LEU A 98 -32.85 13.68 -14.68
C LEU A 98 -32.07 12.40 -15.04
N GLU A 99 -32.25 11.32 -14.27
CA GLU A 99 -31.55 10.04 -14.40
C GLU A 99 -31.64 9.44 -15.82
N GLU A 100 -32.80 9.62 -16.47
CA GLU A 100 -33.07 9.13 -17.81
C GLU A 100 -32.16 9.78 -18.86
N LEU A 101 -31.74 11.04 -18.64
CA LEU A 101 -30.94 11.82 -19.57
C LEU A 101 -29.46 11.46 -19.58
N CYS A 102 -28.98 10.62 -18.65
CA CYS A 102 -27.56 10.27 -18.52
C CYS A 102 -26.89 9.90 -19.86
N TYR A 103 -27.52 9.07 -20.71
CA TYR A 103 -26.95 8.72 -22.01
C TYR A 103 -26.88 9.95 -22.94
N GLU A 104 -27.97 10.72 -23.04
CA GLU A 104 -28.07 11.88 -23.92
C GLU A 104 -27.08 12.99 -23.53
N LEU A 105 -26.94 13.25 -22.23
CA LEU A 105 -25.98 14.22 -21.67
C LEU A 105 -24.55 13.89 -22.10
N ASN A 106 -24.11 12.64 -21.86
CA ASN A 106 -22.77 12.20 -22.23
C ASN A 106 -22.54 12.27 -23.74
N PHE A 107 -23.50 11.78 -24.53
CA PHE A 107 -23.39 11.72 -25.98
C PHE A 107 -23.27 13.13 -26.60
N GLU A 108 -24.16 14.05 -26.24
CA GLU A 108 -24.15 15.41 -26.80
C GLU A 108 -22.96 16.23 -26.28
N ALA A 109 -22.61 16.12 -24.99
CA ALA A 109 -21.42 16.78 -24.45
C ALA A 109 -20.13 16.32 -25.17
N CYS A 110 -19.99 15.02 -25.43
CA CYS A 110 -18.85 14.47 -26.16
C CYS A 110 -18.80 14.97 -27.61
N LYS A 111 -19.95 15.06 -28.29
CA LYS A 111 -20.02 15.62 -29.64
C LYS A 111 -19.61 17.09 -29.70
N LEU A 112 -19.96 17.89 -28.69
CA LEU A 112 -19.56 19.30 -28.62
C LEU A 112 -18.03 19.43 -28.48
N ALA A 113 -17.43 18.64 -27.58
CA ALA A 113 -15.98 18.59 -27.41
C ALA A 113 -15.28 18.12 -28.70
N ARG A 114 -15.77 17.06 -29.35
CA ARG A 114 -15.24 16.54 -30.62
C ARG A 114 -15.31 17.58 -31.73
N ALA A 115 -16.44 18.27 -31.87
CA ALA A 115 -16.61 19.33 -32.85
C ALA A 115 -15.62 20.49 -32.62
N ALA A 116 -15.39 20.88 -31.37
CA ALA A 116 -14.39 21.90 -31.03
C ALA A 116 -12.96 21.42 -31.35
N CYS A 117 -12.62 20.17 -31.02
CA CYS A 117 -11.33 19.58 -31.36
C CYS A 117 -11.10 19.51 -32.88
N ASP A 118 -12.11 19.13 -33.68
CA ASP A 118 -12.03 19.08 -35.14
C ASP A 118 -11.81 20.47 -35.74
N GLU A 119 -12.53 21.48 -35.23
CA GLU A 119 -12.38 22.88 -35.65
C GLU A 119 -10.94 23.37 -35.45
N VAL A 120 -10.38 23.20 -34.26
CA VAL A 120 -9.01 23.67 -33.96
C VAL A 120 -7.94 22.78 -34.61
N SER A 121 -8.20 21.48 -34.79
CA SER A 121 -7.28 20.60 -35.53
C SER A 121 -7.19 21.00 -37.01
N ALA A 122 -8.28 21.50 -37.61
CA ALA A 122 -8.25 22.04 -38.97
C ALA A 122 -7.43 23.35 -39.07
N GLU A 123 -7.42 24.16 -38.01
CA GLU A 123 -6.56 25.36 -37.90
C GLU A 123 -5.07 24.99 -37.73
N THR A 124 -4.78 23.89 -37.02
CA THR A 124 -3.41 23.45 -36.68
C THR A 124 -3.16 21.94 -36.91
N PRO A 125 -3.09 21.47 -38.17
CA PRO A 125 -3.08 20.04 -38.49
C PRO A 125 -1.92 19.22 -37.89
N ASP A 126 -0.79 19.87 -37.61
CA ASP A 126 0.40 19.22 -37.04
C ASP A 126 0.29 18.97 -35.52
N ARG A 127 -0.74 19.51 -34.85
CA ARG A 127 -0.96 19.37 -33.41
C ARG A 127 -2.33 18.74 -33.14
N PRO A 128 -2.44 17.40 -33.09
CA PRO A 128 -3.73 16.72 -32.92
C PRO A 128 -4.41 17.09 -31.60
N ARG A 129 -5.75 17.02 -31.58
CA ARG A 129 -6.61 17.28 -30.42
C ARG A 129 -7.43 16.06 -30.05
N PHE A 130 -7.52 15.78 -28.76
CA PHE A 130 -8.16 14.60 -28.21
C PHE A 130 -9.29 14.97 -27.26
N VAL A 131 -10.37 14.19 -27.32
CA VAL A 131 -11.49 14.30 -26.38
C VAL A 131 -11.33 13.27 -25.27
N ALA A 132 -11.26 13.73 -24.02
CA ALA A 132 -11.35 12.87 -22.84
C ALA A 132 -12.80 12.81 -22.36
N GLY A 133 -13.45 11.67 -22.57
CA GLY A 133 -14.76 11.36 -22.01
C GLY A 133 -14.65 11.17 -20.50
N VAL A 134 -15.14 12.14 -19.74
CA VAL A 134 -15.03 12.19 -18.28
C VAL A 134 -16.10 11.33 -17.62
N LEU A 135 -15.65 10.49 -16.68
CA LEU A 135 -16.47 9.78 -15.70
C LEU A 135 -16.08 10.29 -14.30
N GLY A 136 -16.90 11.16 -13.71
CA GLY A 136 -16.71 11.62 -12.34
C GLY A 136 -17.09 10.56 -11.29
N PRO A 137 -16.85 10.81 -9.99
CA PRO A 137 -16.95 9.82 -8.93
C PRO A 137 -18.39 9.53 -8.43
N THR A 138 -19.40 10.20 -9.01
CA THR A 138 -20.80 10.28 -8.54
C THR A 138 -20.99 11.01 -7.21
N SER A 139 -22.24 11.25 -6.79
CA SER A 139 -22.58 11.76 -5.45
C SER A 139 -22.68 10.67 -4.36
N ARG A 140 -22.36 9.41 -4.69
CA ARG A 140 -22.53 8.24 -3.82
C ARG A 140 -21.19 7.55 -3.54
N THR A 141 -21.10 6.79 -2.45
CA THR A 141 -19.88 6.06 -2.04
C THR A 141 -20.21 4.60 -1.77
N ALA A 142 -19.41 3.70 -2.32
CA ALA A 142 -19.56 2.26 -2.12
C ALA A 142 -18.71 1.75 -0.95
N SER A 143 -17.60 2.41 -0.60
CA SER A 143 -16.72 1.95 0.48
C SER A 143 -17.04 2.54 1.85
N LEU A 144 -17.66 3.73 1.92
CA LEU A 144 -17.93 4.44 3.17
C LEU A 144 -19.42 4.44 3.50
N SER A 145 -19.76 4.38 4.79
CA SER A 145 -21.14 4.61 5.22
C SER A 145 -21.43 6.10 5.33
N PRO A 146 -22.54 6.59 4.76
CA PRO A 146 -23.03 7.94 5.01
C PRO A 146 -23.80 8.06 6.33
N ASP A 147 -24.14 6.94 6.99
CA ASP A 147 -24.79 6.93 8.30
C ASP A 147 -23.77 6.62 9.39
N VAL A 148 -23.51 7.59 10.26
CA VAL A 148 -22.54 7.48 11.36
C VAL A 148 -22.96 6.42 12.39
N ASN A 149 -24.26 6.07 12.47
CA ASN A 149 -24.77 5.08 13.42
C ASN A 149 -24.81 3.65 12.84
N ASP A 150 -24.68 3.50 11.52
CA ASP A 150 -24.64 2.20 10.86
C ASP A 150 -23.40 2.12 9.94
N PRO A 151 -22.25 1.67 10.47
CA PRO A 151 -21.02 1.54 9.68
C PRO A 151 -21.14 0.54 8.51
N ALA A 152 -22.13 -0.35 8.53
CA ALA A 152 -22.38 -1.30 7.45
C ALA A 152 -23.33 -0.78 6.37
N PHE A 153 -24.01 0.36 6.58
CA PHE A 153 -24.90 0.93 5.57
C PHE A 153 -24.12 1.47 4.36
N ARG A 154 -24.70 1.34 3.15
CA ARG A 154 -24.20 1.95 1.91
C ARG A 154 -25.36 2.55 1.13
N ASN A 155 -25.17 3.73 0.55
CA ASN A 155 -26.20 4.41 -0.24
C ASN A 155 -26.18 4.06 -1.74
N THR A 156 -25.24 3.22 -2.16
CA THR A 156 -25.14 2.61 -3.49
C THR A 156 -24.49 1.24 -3.38
N SER A 157 -24.37 0.52 -4.48
CA SER A 157 -23.65 -0.76 -4.55
C SER A 157 -22.75 -0.79 -5.79
N PHE A 158 -21.79 -1.72 -5.79
CA PHE A 158 -20.88 -1.93 -6.93
C PHE A 158 -21.68 -2.14 -8.23
N ASP A 159 -22.72 -2.98 -8.20
CA ASP A 159 -23.51 -3.30 -9.39
C ASP A 159 -24.32 -2.10 -9.92
N ILE A 160 -24.85 -1.25 -9.02
CA ILE A 160 -25.53 -0.01 -9.41
C ILE A 160 -24.54 0.93 -10.11
N LEU A 161 -23.35 1.13 -9.52
CA LEU A 161 -22.31 1.96 -10.11
C LEU A 161 -21.83 1.40 -11.45
N VAL A 162 -21.65 0.09 -11.58
CA VAL A 162 -21.28 -0.54 -12.86
C VAL A 162 -22.32 -0.26 -13.93
N ALA A 163 -23.61 -0.42 -13.63
CA ALA A 163 -24.68 -0.17 -14.59
C ALA A 163 -24.71 1.30 -15.04
N ASP A 164 -24.52 2.22 -14.09
CA ASP A 164 -24.49 3.65 -14.33
C ASP A 164 -23.30 4.06 -15.22
N TYR A 165 -22.08 3.68 -14.81
CA TYR A 165 -20.87 3.93 -15.59
C TYR A 165 -20.88 3.25 -16.95
N LYS A 166 -21.54 2.10 -17.11
CA LYS A 166 -21.67 1.42 -18.40
C LYS A 166 -22.52 2.25 -19.36
N LYS A 167 -23.62 2.85 -18.88
CA LYS A 167 -24.49 3.75 -19.65
C LYS A 167 -23.72 5.00 -20.09
N ALA A 168 -23.02 5.64 -19.16
CA ALA A 168 -22.20 6.82 -19.47
C ALA A 168 -21.07 6.51 -20.46
N THR A 169 -20.30 5.44 -20.22
CA THR A 169 -19.19 5.04 -21.09
C THR A 169 -19.66 4.74 -22.52
N SER A 170 -20.77 4.02 -22.68
CA SER A 170 -21.31 3.71 -24.01
C SER A 170 -21.65 4.99 -24.78
N ALA A 171 -22.29 5.95 -24.11
CA ALA A 171 -22.62 7.25 -24.70
C ALA A 171 -21.37 8.06 -25.08
N LEU A 172 -20.32 8.05 -24.26
CA LEU A 172 -19.05 8.72 -24.56
C LEU A 172 -18.36 8.09 -25.78
N ILE A 173 -18.35 6.75 -25.88
CA ILE A 173 -17.79 6.05 -27.05
C ILE A 173 -18.59 6.41 -28.31
N ASP A 174 -19.92 6.36 -28.25
CA ASP A 174 -20.80 6.70 -29.37
C ASP A 174 -20.67 8.18 -29.77
N GLY A 175 -20.42 9.05 -28.80
CA GLY A 175 -20.21 10.49 -28.97
C GLY A 175 -18.84 10.87 -29.54
N GLY A 176 -17.93 9.91 -29.69
CA GLY A 176 -16.63 10.11 -30.33
C GLY A 176 -15.47 10.46 -29.39
N ALA A 177 -15.49 9.97 -28.15
CA ALA A 177 -14.37 10.12 -27.22
C ALA A 177 -13.10 9.42 -27.73
N ASP A 178 -11.94 10.04 -27.48
CA ASP A 178 -10.64 9.45 -27.81
C ASP A 178 -10.02 8.70 -26.61
N ILE A 179 -10.39 9.12 -25.40
CA ILE A 179 -9.89 8.67 -24.10
C ILE A 179 -11.09 8.55 -23.15
N ILE A 180 -11.09 7.57 -22.26
CA ILE A 180 -11.98 7.57 -21.09
C ILE A 180 -11.18 8.00 -19.87
N LEU A 181 -11.57 9.10 -19.23
CA LEU A 181 -10.93 9.65 -18.04
C LEU A 181 -11.83 9.39 -16.82
N ILE A 182 -11.35 8.57 -15.90
CA ILE A 182 -11.97 8.37 -14.59
C ILE A 182 -11.23 9.28 -13.61
N GLU A 183 -11.85 10.36 -13.17
CA GLU A 183 -11.17 11.42 -12.45
C GLU A 183 -11.88 11.82 -11.15
N THR A 184 -11.17 12.63 -10.36
CA THR A 184 -11.60 13.08 -9.03
C THR A 184 -12.02 11.91 -8.13
N ILE A 185 -11.26 10.81 -8.19
CA ILE A 185 -11.60 9.60 -7.45
C ILE A 185 -11.33 9.83 -5.96
N PHE A 186 -12.40 10.03 -5.19
CA PHE A 186 -12.35 10.07 -3.73
C PHE A 186 -12.53 8.68 -3.10
N ASP A 187 -13.24 7.77 -3.79
CA ASP A 187 -13.53 6.39 -3.36
C ASP A 187 -13.04 5.39 -4.41
N THR A 188 -12.03 4.60 -4.05
CA THR A 188 -11.42 3.63 -4.95
C THR A 188 -12.37 2.51 -5.35
N LEU A 189 -13.36 2.16 -4.53
CA LEU A 189 -14.33 1.12 -4.89
C LEU A 189 -15.25 1.60 -6.03
N ASN A 190 -15.61 2.89 -6.04
CA ASN A 190 -16.32 3.50 -7.18
C ASN A 190 -15.46 3.44 -8.44
N ALA A 191 -14.17 3.75 -8.34
CA ALA A 191 -13.27 3.66 -9.49
C ALA A 191 -13.11 2.23 -10.01
N LYS A 192 -13.07 1.22 -9.14
CA LYS A 192 -13.09 -0.20 -9.55
C LYS A 192 -14.37 -0.55 -10.29
N ALA A 193 -15.53 -0.05 -9.85
CA ALA A 193 -16.80 -0.20 -10.56
C ALA A 193 -16.77 0.48 -11.94
N ALA A 194 -16.21 1.70 -12.04
CA ALA A 194 -16.02 2.39 -13.32
C ALA A 194 -15.08 1.62 -14.25
N ILE A 195 -13.93 1.13 -13.77
CA ILE A 195 -13.00 0.31 -14.57
C ILE A 195 -13.69 -0.96 -15.08
N PHE A 196 -14.46 -1.63 -14.22
CA PHE A 196 -15.22 -2.83 -14.60
C PHE A 196 -16.23 -2.52 -15.70
N ALA A 197 -16.98 -1.42 -15.57
CA ALA A 197 -17.94 -0.96 -16.56
C ALA A 197 -17.27 -0.62 -17.89
N VAL A 198 -16.18 0.16 -17.86
CA VAL A 198 -15.42 0.56 -19.06
C VAL A 198 -14.87 -0.65 -19.81
N LYS A 199 -14.24 -1.59 -19.11
CA LYS A 199 -13.75 -2.84 -19.72
C LYS A 199 -14.89 -3.66 -20.32
N SER A 200 -16.04 -3.71 -19.66
CA SER A 200 -17.22 -4.40 -20.18
C SER A 200 -17.76 -3.74 -21.45
N CYS A 201 -17.79 -2.41 -21.53
CA CYS A 201 -18.08 -1.69 -22.77
C CYS A 201 -17.07 -2.01 -23.87
N PHE A 202 -15.78 -2.07 -23.56
CA PHE A 202 -14.75 -2.39 -24.57
C PHE A 202 -14.95 -3.79 -25.18
N GLU A 203 -15.40 -4.75 -24.38
CA GLU A 203 -15.76 -6.08 -24.86
C GLU A 203 -17.02 -6.05 -25.74
N ASP A 204 -18.06 -5.33 -25.32
CA ASP A 204 -19.31 -5.20 -26.08
C ASP A 204 -19.07 -4.53 -27.46
N TYR A 205 -18.23 -3.49 -27.50
CA TYR A 205 -17.88 -2.75 -28.72
C TYR A 205 -16.73 -3.38 -29.52
N GLN A 206 -16.04 -4.38 -28.97
CA GLN A 206 -14.80 -4.94 -29.52
C GLN A 206 -13.69 -3.90 -29.79
N LEU A 207 -13.71 -2.80 -29.03
CA LEU A 207 -12.89 -1.60 -29.20
C LEU A 207 -12.28 -1.21 -27.84
N ARG A 208 -10.98 -0.91 -27.81
CA ARG A 208 -10.29 -0.44 -26.61
C ARG A 208 -9.85 1.00 -26.78
N LEU A 209 -10.37 1.91 -25.94
CA LEU A 209 -9.85 3.27 -25.80
C LEU A 209 -8.77 3.30 -24.70
N PRO A 210 -7.81 4.24 -24.76
CA PRO A 210 -6.96 4.56 -23.62
C PRO A 210 -7.79 4.98 -22.41
N ILE A 211 -7.42 4.49 -21.22
CA ILE A 211 -8.02 4.89 -19.95
C ILE A 211 -7.03 5.82 -19.24
N MET A 212 -7.49 6.97 -18.75
CA MET A 212 -6.76 7.80 -17.80
C MET A 212 -7.42 7.68 -16.43
N ILE A 213 -6.63 7.64 -15.37
CA ILE A 213 -7.10 7.55 -13.99
C ILE A 213 -6.52 8.69 -13.18
N SER A 214 -7.38 9.44 -12.48
CA SER A 214 -6.96 10.52 -11.60
C SER A 214 -7.61 10.41 -10.22
N GLY A 215 -6.79 10.20 -9.20
CA GLY A 215 -7.22 10.18 -7.80
C GLY A 215 -7.28 11.58 -7.20
N THR A 216 -7.97 11.73 -6.07
CA THR A 216 -7.96 12.97 -5.29
C THR A 216 -7.50 12.70 -3.86
N ILE A 217 -6.45 13.40 -3.46
CA ILE A 217 -5.95 13.41 -2.08
C ILE A 217 -6.63 14.58 -1.36
N THR A 218 -7.32 14.29 -0.25
CA THR A 218 -8.23 15.28 0.36
C THR A 218 -7.54 16.28 1.26
N ASP A 219 -6.41 15.90 1.86
CA ASP A 219 -5.70 16.73 2.82
C ASP A 219 -4.21 16.36 2.93
N ALA A 220 -3.49 17.04 3.82
CA ALA A 220 -2.07 16.85 4.07
C ALA A 220 -1.69 15.47 4.64
N SER A 221 -2.65 14.60 4.99
CA SER A 221 -2.36 13.22 5.39
C SER A 221 -1.87 12.35 4.22
N GLY A 222 -2.08 12.81 2.98
CA GLY A 222 -1.67 12.10 1.77
C GLY A 222 -2.55 10.90 1.42
N ARG A 223 -3.83 10.92 1.85
CA ARG A 223 -4.80 9.85 1.62
C ARG A 223 -6.01 10.32 0.80
N THR A 224 -6.62 9.38 0.08
CA THR A 224 -7.96 9.58 -0.50
C THR A 224 -9.02 9.71 0.60
N LEU A 225 -10.22 10.17 0.25
CA LEU A 225 -11.33 10.22 1.22
C LEU A 225 -11.64 8.83 1.81
N SER A 226 -11.53 7.77 0.99
CA SER A 226 -11.67 6.38 1.44
C SER A 226 -10.47 5.83 2.22
N GLY A 227 -9.45 6.67 2.51
CA GLY A 227 -8.34 6.37 3.40
C GLY A 227 -7.11 5.73 2.75
N GLN A 228 -7.07 5.56 1.42
CA GLN A 228 -5.93 4.92 0.75
C GLN A 228 -4.74 5.86 0.58
N THR A 229 -3.53 5.35 0.79
CA THR A 229 -2.30 6.04 0.37
C THR A 229 -2.14 6.05 -1.15
N VAL A 230 -1.28 6.91 -1.69
CA VAL A 230 -0.94 6.99 -3.12
C VAL A 230 -0.56 5.61 -3.69
N ALA A 231 0.36 4.90 -3.02
CA ALA A 231 0.78 3.57 -3.45
C ALA A 231 -0.36 2.53 -3.40
N ALA A 232 -1.20 2.58 -2.36
CA ALA A 232 -2.33 1.66 -2.22
C ALA A 232 -3.37 1.89 -3.32
N PHE A 233 -3.67 3.16 -3.62
CA PHE A 233 -4.55 3.55 -4.72
C PHE A 233 -4.02 3.03 -6.05
N CYS A 234 -2.74 3.31 -6.37
CA CYS A 234 -2.11 2.86 -7.62
C CYS A 234 -2.17 1.33 -7.78
N ASN A 235 -1.91 0.56 -6.72
CA ASN A 235 -2.02 -0.91 -6.76
C ASN A 235 -3.47 -1.36 -7.03
N SER A 236 -4.45 -0.69 -6.43
CA SER A 236 -5.87 -1.03 -6.55
C SER A 236 -6.41 -0.83 -7.96
N VAL A 237 -5.93 0.20 -8.67
CA VAL A 237 -6.39 0.55 -10.03
C VAL A 237 -5.48 0.04 -11.15
N ALA A 238 -4.32 -0.55 -10.83
CA ALA A 238 -3.34 -1.02 -11.82
C ALA A 238 -3.93 -1.96 -12.87
N HIS A 239 -4.91 -2.77 -12.47
CA HIS A 239 -5.61 -3.71 -13.34
C HIS A 239 -6.35 -3.02 -14.50
N ALA A 240 -6.62 -1.71 -14.44
CA ALA A 240 -7.20 -0.96 -15.56
C ALA A 240 -6.31 -1.00 -16.83
N GLY A 241 -5.00 -1.18 -16.68
CA GLY A 241 -4.05 -1.07 -17.79
C GLY A 241 -4.12 0.33 -18.42
N ALA A 242 -4.16 1.35 -17.56
CA ALA A 242 -4.34 2.75 -17.92
C ALA A 242 -3.16 3.30 -18.76
N LEU A 243 -3.45 4.30 -19.59
CA LEU A 243 -2.46 5.11 -20.27
C LEU A 243 -1.69 5.98 -19.26
N SER A 244 -2.42 6.66 -18.37
CA SER A 244 -1.83 7.43 -17.28
C SER A 244 -2.55 7.21 -15.95
N VAL A 245 -1.80 7.38 -14.87
CA VAL A 245 -2.31 7.47 -13.50
C VAL A 245 -1.81 8.79 -12.91
N GLY A 246 -2.69 9.51 -12.23
CA GLY A 246 -2.40 10.84 -11.73
C GLY A 246 -3.25 11.25 -10.55
N PHE A 247 -3.12 12.52 -10.18
CA PHE A 247 -3.94 13.14 -9.15
C PHE A 247 -4.41 14.54 -9.55
N ASN A 248 -5.59 14.91 -9.07
CA ASN A 248 -6.24 16.18 -9.34
C ASN A 248 -7.15 16.66 -8.21
N CYS A 249 -7.50 17.94 -8.28
CA CYS A 249 -8.42 18.61 -7.36
C CYS A 249 -7.96 18.55 -5.89
N ALA A 250 -8.80 19.09 -4.99
CA ALA A 250 -8.64 19.28 -3.54
C ALA A 250 -7.43 20.12 -3.10
N LEU A 251 -6.25 19.83 -3.63
CA LEU A 251 -4.98 20.45 -3.35
C LEU A 251 -4.54 21.36 -4.50
N GLY A 252 -3.79 22.41 -4.16
CA GLY A 252 -3.05 23.21 -5.13
C GLY A 252 -1.80 22.46 -5.62
N ALA A 253 -1.12 23.03 -6.62
CA ALA A 253 0.06 22.41 -7.21
C ALA A 253 1.12 22.09 -6.14
N GLU A 254 1.46 23.04 -5.28
CA GLU A 254 2.49 22.89 -4.25
C GLU A 254 2.24 21.68 -3.33
N GLN A 255 1.01 21.52 -2.85
CA GLN A 255 0.64 20.42 -1.93
C GLN A 255 0.53 19.06 -2.66
N LEU A 256 0.31 19.06 -3.97
CA LEU A 256 0.16 17.83 -4.74
C LEU A 256 1.51 17.23 -5.19
N ARG A 257 2.56 18.05 -5.22
CA ARG A 257 3.94 17.66 -5.56
C ARG A 257 4.40 16.30 -4.99
N PRO A 258 4.33 16.02 -3.67
CA PRO A 258 4.83 14.77 -3.09
C PRO A 258 4.13 13.54 -3.64
N HIS A 259 2.82 13.66 -3.88
CA HIS A 259 1.99 12.58 -4.35
C HIS A 259 2.28 12.27 -5.81
N ILE A 260 2.57 13.30 -6.61
CA ILE A 260 3.03 13.16 -7.99
C ILE A 260 4.44 12.57 -8.04
N GLU A 261 5.36 13.01 -7.18
CA GLU A 261 6.69 12.43 -7.08
C GLU A 261 6.61 10.93 -6.76
N GLU A 262 5.87 10.56 -5.71
CA GLU A 262 5.66 9.15 -5.33
C GLU A 262 5.06 8.34 -6.48
N ALA A 263 3.95 8.81 -7.07
CA ALA A 263 3.33 8.15 -8.22
C ALA A 263 4.32 7.96 -9.37
N SER A 264 5.14 8.98 -9.66
CA SER A 264 6.14 8.95 -10.73
C SER A 264 7.25 7.92 -10.53
N THR A 265 7.45 7.42 -9.32
CA THR A 265 8.44 6.36 -9.05
C THR A 265 7.84 4.96 -9.10
N ILE A 266 6.54 4.80 -8.80
CA ILE A 266 5.93 3.48 -8.59
C ILE A 266 5.08 3.00 -9.76
N VAL A 267 4.55 3.89 -10.61
CA VAL A 267 3.67 3.48 -11.72
C VAL A 267 4.46 3.21 -13.01
N PRO A 268 4.22 2.08 -13.70
CA PRO A 268 4.84 1.77 -14.99
C PRO A 268 4.19 2.53 -16.17
N THR A 269 3.14 3.32 -15.89
CA THR A 269 2.38 4.10 -16.87
C THR A 269 2.82 5.56 -16.90
N PHE A 270 2.26 6.36 -17.79
CA PHE A 270 2.49 7.81 -17.80
C PHE A 270 1.87 8.47 -16.56
N VAL A 271 2.39 9.63 -16.16
CA VAL A 271 1.86 10.38 -15.01
C VAL A 271 1.15 11.64 -15.47
N SER A 272 -0.04 11.85 -14.94
CA SER A 272 -0.86 13.05 -15.16
C SER A 272 -1.03 13.85 -13.87
N THR A 273 -1.16 15.17 -13.98
CA THR A 273 -1.62 16.00 -12.87
C THR A 273 -2.43 17.19 -13.38
N HIS A 274 -3.48 17.57 -12.65
CA HIS A 274 -4.20 18.82 -12.92
C HIS A 274 -4.68 19.40 -11.58
N PRO A 275 -3.81 20.14 -10.87
CA PRO A 275 -4.13 20.68 -9.56
C PRO A 275 -5.07 21.90 -9.65
N ASN A 276 -5.63 22.30 -8.51
CA ASN A 276 -6.35 23.58 -8.40
C ASN A 276 -5.38 24.76 -8.53
N ALA A 277 -5.91 25.95 -8.88
CA ALA A 277 -5.18 27.22 -8.84
C ALA A 277 -4.98 27.70 -7.38
N GLY A 278 -4.25 26.91 -6.60
CA GLY A 278 -4.12 27.06 -5.15
C GLY A 278 -5.31 26.49 -4.38
N LEU A 279 -5.31 26.71 -3.07
CA LEU A 279 -6.46 26.42 -2.22
C LEU A 279 -7.47 27.58 -2.31
N PRO A 280 -8.79 27.31 -2.24
CA PRO A 280 -9.78 28.37 -2.23
C PRO A 280 -9.61 29.25 -0.99
N ASN A 281 -9.75 30.55 -1.16
CA ASN A 281 -9.69 31.52 -0.05
C ASN A 281 -11.02 31.53 0.75
N GLU A 282 -11.11 32.39 1.78
CA GLU A 282 -12.30 32.49 2.65
C GLU A 282 -13.59 32.85 1.89
N PHE A 283 -13.48 33.39 0.67
CA PHE A 283 -14.59 33.73 -0.22
C PHE A 283 -14.87 32.65 -1.27
N GLY A 284 -14.11 31.55 -1.27
CA GLY A 284 -14.21 30.47 -2.26
C GLY A 284 -13.54 30.78 -3.59
N GLU A 285 -12.74 31.85 -3.67
CA GLU A 285 -12.02 32.26 -4.88
C GLU A 285 -10.60 31.67 -4.92
N TYR A 286 -10.01 31.59 -6.10
CA TYR A 286 -8.67 31.03 -6.32
C TYR A 286 -7.68 32.13 -6.68
N ASP A 287 -6.72 32.39 -5.79
CA ASP A 287 -5.82 33.55 -5.88
C ASP A 287 -4.49 33.26 -6.61
N GLN A 288 -4.17 31.99 -6.89
CA GLN A 288 -2.91 31.64 -7.55
C GLN A 288 -2.92 32.13 -8.99
N THR A 289 -1.89 32.86 -9.40
CA THR A 289 -1.81 33.40 -10.76
C THR A 289 -1.31 32.36 -11.77
N PRO A 290 -1.56 32.55 -13.09
CA PRO A 290 -1.00 31.72 -14.15
C PRO A 290 0.52 31.52 -14.06
N GLU A 291 1.26 32.59 -13.77
CA GLU A 291 2.72 32.57 -13.68
C GLU A 291 3.19 31.75 -12.49
N GLN A 292 2.55 31.92 -11.32
CA GLN A 292 2.88 31.17 -10.11
C GLN A 292 2.62 29.68 -10.30
N MET A 293 1.47 29.32 -10.86
CA MET A 293 1.13 27.92 -11.14
C MET A 293 2.12 27.30 -12.14
N ALA A 294 2.44 28.01 -13.22
CA ALA A 294 3.41 27.55 -14.22
C ALA A 294 4.83 27.38 -13.65
N GLU A 295 5.26 28.24 -12.72
CA GLU A 295 6.54 28.11 -12.02
C GLU A 295 6.62 26.82 -11.20
N ILE A 296 5.58 26.52 -10.41
CA ILE A 296 5.53 25.30 -9.58
C ILE A 296 5.50 24.05 -10.48
N ILE A 297 4.66 24.05 -11.52
CA ILE A 297 4.57 22.91 -12.46
C ILE A 297 5.89 22.72 -13.24
N SER A 298 6.61 23.81 -13.54
CA SER A 298 7.95 23.73 -14.16
C SER A 298 8.95 22.98 -13.28
N GLU A 299 8.83 23.08 -11.95
CA GLU A 299 9.62 22.27 -11.04
C GLU A 299 9.36 20.77 -11.27
N PHE A 300 8.10 20.36 -11.39
CA PHE A 300 7.73 18.93 -11.54
C PHE A 300 8.24 18.38 -12.86
N ALA A 301 8.10 19.17 -13.93
CA ALA A 301 8.61 18.83 -15.25
C ALA A 301 10.15 18.76 -15.26
N SER A 302 10.84 19.66 -14.56
CA SER A 302 12.30 19.66 -14.46
C SER A 302 12.86 18.43 -13.74
N GLN A 303 12.11 17.89 -12.77
CA GLN A 303 12.45 16.64 -12.08
C GLN A 303 12.04 15.39 -12.89
N GLY A 304 11.34 15.57 -14.02
CA GLY A 304 10.90 14.48 -14.87
C GLY A 304 9.74 13.69 -14.26
N PHE A 305 8.82 14.33 -13.55
CA PHE A 305 7.67 13.66 -12.93
C PHE A 305 6.46 13.52 -13.85
N LEU A 306 6.35 14.34 -14.90
CA LEU A 306 5.11 14.54 -15.65
C LEU A 306 5.15 14.08 -17.10
N ASN A 307 4.01 13.62 -17.59
CA ASN A 307 3.73 13.37 -19.01
C ASN A 307 2.50 14.14 -19.50
N ILE A 308 1.54 14.40 -18.63
CA ILE A 308 0.33 15.19 -18.90
C ILE A 308 0.15 16.20 -17.78
N VAL A 309 -0.15 17.45 -18.11
CA VAL A 309 -0.50 18.47 -17.12
C VAL A 309 -1.67 19.32 -17.57
N GLY A 310 -2.57 19.65 -16.65
CA GLY A 310 -3.68 20.58 -16.88
C GLY A 310 -4.01 21.38 -15.63
N GLY A 311 -5.26 21.80 -15.52
CA GLY A 311 -5.77 22.52 -14.37
C GLY A 311 -7.15 22.02 -13.92
N CYS A 312 -7.42 22.08 -12.61
CA CYS A 312 -8.74 21.81 -12.06
C CYS A 312 -9.38 23.14 -11.61
N CYS A 313 -9.99 23.20 -10.42
CA CYS A 313 -10.79 24.33 -9.98
C CYS A 313 -9.96 25.63 -9.92
N GLY A 314 -10.55 26.73 -10.41
CA GLY A 314 -9.93 28.05 -10.48
C GLY A 314 -9.02 28.29 -11.69
N THR A 315 -8.71 27.26 -12.47
CA THR A 315 -7.82 27.39 -13.63
C THR A 315 -8.56 27.89 -14.87
N THR A 316 -7.92 28.79 -15.60
CA THR A 316 -8.49 29.53 -16.73
C THR A 316 -7.64 29.33 -18.01
N PRO A 317 -8.11 29.75 -19.20
CA PRO A 317 -7.28 29.71 -20.41
C PRO A 317 -5.93 30.42 -20.28
N ALA A 318 -5.81 31.44 -19.42
CA ALA A 318 -4.54 32.11 -19.13
C ALA A 318 -3.55 31.17 -18.40
N HIS A 319 -4.05 30.36 -17.45
CA HIS A 319 -3.25 29.33 -16.78
C HIS A 319 -2.75 28.29 -17.77
N ILE A 320 -3.63 27.77 -18.62
CA ILE A 320 -3.27 26.77 -19.65
C ILE A 320 -2.23 27.33 -20.62
N THR A 321 -2.35 28.60 -21.04
CA THR A 321 -1.35 29.25 -21.88
C THR A 321 0.01 29.34 -21.18
N ALA A 322 0.04 29.73 -19.90
CA ALA A 322 1.28 29.81 -19.12
C ALA A 322 1.94 28.43 -18.95
N ILE A 323 1.14 27.39 -18.67
CA ILE A 323 1.60 26.00 -18.53
C ILE A 323 2.12 25.47 -19.87
N ASP A 324 1.39 25.59 -20.99
CA ASP A 324 1.85 25.13 -22.32
C ASP A 324 3.19 25.77 -22.71
N ASN A 325 3.33 27.09 -22.49
CA ASN A 325 4.57 27.79 -22.78
C ASN A 325 5.74 27.30 -21.91
N ALA A 326 5.50 27.02 -20.64
CA ALA A 326 6.51 26.50 -19.73
C ALA A 326 6.95 25.08 -20.10
N MET A 327 5.99 24.18 -20.37
CA MET A 327 6.23 22.75 -20.64
C MET A 327 7.04 22.48 -21.90
N ARG A 328 7.03 23.39 -22.89
CA ARG A 328 7.86 23.28 -24.10
C ARG A 328 9.37 23.20 -23.83
N ASN A 329 9.82 23.63 -22.66
CA ASN A 329 11.24 23.61 -22.28
C ASN A 329 11.70 22.30 -21.64
N PHE A 330 10.78 21.37 -21.37
CA PHE A 330 11.06 20.14 -20.63
C PHE A 330 10.77 18.89 -21.46
N ALA A 331 11.59 17.86 -21.24
CA ALA A 331 11.33 16.53 -21.79
C ALA A 331 10.27 15.81 -20.94
N PRO A 332 9.41 14.96 -21.55
CA PRO A 332 8.47 14.16 -20.78
C PRO A 332 9.18 13.12 -19.91
N ARG A 333 8.54 12.76 -18.78
CA ARG A 333 8.98 11.68 -17.91
C ARG A 333 9.22 10.39 -18.70
N GLN A 334 10.37 9.76 -18.46
CA GLN A 334 10.64 8.41 -18.96
C GLN A 334 9.98 7.38 -18.04
N LEU A 335 9.35 6.36 -18.63
CA LEU A 335 8.70 5.30 -17.86
C LEU A 335 9.77 4.50 -17.09
N PRO A 336 9.61 4.31 -15.77
CA PRO A 336 10.55 3.55 -14.97
C PRO A 336 10.44 2.06 -15.30
N GLN A 337 11.56 1.34 -15.18
CA GLN A 337 11.53 -0.11 -15.15
C GLN A 337 11.14 -0.54 -13.73
N ILE A 338 9.93 -1.08 -13.60
CA ILE A 338 9.41 -1.58 -12.33
C ILE A 338 9.67 -3.08 -12.26
N GLU A 339 10.38 -3.53 -11.22
CA GLU A 339 10.61 -4.95 -11.00
C GLU A 339 9.28 -5.69 -10.76
N PRO A 340 9.10 -6.90 -11.34
CA PRO A 340 7.93 -7.72 -11.10
C PRO A 340 7.75 -8.03 -9.61
N ALA A 341 6.54 -7.82 -9.10
CA ALA A 341 6.19 -8.10 -7.72
C ALA A 341 4.67 -8.23 -7.58
N CYS A 342 4.23 -9.11 -6.69
CA CYS A 342 2.82 -9.17 -6.31
C CYS A 342 2.50 -7.92 -5.50
N ARG A 343 1.65 -7.06 -6.03
CA ARG A 343 1.26 -5.79 -5.41
C ARG A 343 -0.19 -5.89 -4.98
N LEU A 344 -0.40 -5.89 -3.67
CA LEU A 344 -1.70 -5.92 -3.02
C LEU A 344 -1.96 -4.58 -2.33
N SER A 345 -3.18 -4.37 -1.85
CA SER A 345 -3.51 -3.21 -1.03
C SER A 345 -4.72 -3.44 -0.14
N GLY A 346 -4.65 -2.89 1.07
CA GLY A 346 -5.81 -2.49 1.86
C GLY A 346 -6.00 -0.97 1.72
N LEU A 347 -5.95 -0.25 2.84
CA LEU A 347 -5.70 1.20 2.87
C LEU A 347 -4.22 1.53 2.62
N GLU A 348 -3.33 0.57 2.86
CA GLU A 348 -1.90 0.70 2.63
C GLU A 348 -1.43 -0.30 1.57
N ALA A 349 -0.35 0.05 0.87
CA ALA A 349 0.24 -0.82 -0.12
C ALA A 349 0.99 -1.96 0.55
N PHE A 350 0.86 -3.16 0.01
CA PHE A 350 1.63 -4.32 0.43
C PHE A 350 2.25 -5.00 -0.78
N GLN A 351 3.59 -5.09 -0.80
CA GLN A 351 4.34 -5.67 -1.91
C GLN A 351 5.04 -6.95 -1.47
N ILE A 352 4.98 -7.97 -2.33
CA ILE A 352 5.71 -9.23 -2.19
C ILE A 352 6.61 -9.35 -3.42
N ASP A 353 7.91 -9.18 -3.19
CA ASP A 353 8.98 -9.27 -4.18
C ASP A 353 10.01 -10.35 -3.82
N ALA A 354 11.09 -10.44 -4.61
CA ALA A 354 12.13 -11.45 -4.41
C ALA A 354 12.91 -11.33 -3.08
N ASN A 355 12.89 -10.17 -2.43
CA ASN A 355 13.56 -9.95 -1.15
C ASN A 355 12.60 -10.06 0.04
N SER A 356 11.31 -10.25 -0.24
CA SER A 356 10.29 -10.35 0.79
C SER A 356 10.44 -11.64 1.58
N LEU A 357 10.26 -11.53 2.89
CA LEU A 357 10.22 -12.68 3.78
C LEU A 357 8.85 -13.37 3.72
N PHE A 358 8.74 -14.50 4.41
CA PHE A 358 7.49 -15.28 4.46
C PHE A 358 6.31 -14.41 4.94
N VAL A 359 5.24 -14.43 4.14
CA VAL A 359 4.02 -13.64 4.40
C VAL A 359 3.01 -14.46 5.22
N ASN A 360 2.58 -13.90 6.35
CA ASN A 360 1.61 -14.53 7.23
C ASN A 360 0.19 -14.08 6.88
N ILE A 361 -0.65 -15.03 6.45
CA ILE A 361 -2.08 -14.81 6.21
C ILE A 361 -2.84 -15.30 7.45
N GLY A 362 -3.61 -14.43 8.10
CA GLY A 362 -4.33 -14.76 9.33
C GLY A 362 -5.53 -15.67 9.09
N GLU A 363 -5.55 -16.86 9.70
CA GLU A 363 -6.56 -17.92 9.49
C GLU A 363 -7.83 -17.86 10.38
N ARG A 364 -7.87 -16.98 11.40
CA ARG A 364 -8.86 -17.10 12.50
C ARG A 364 -10.24 -16.51 12.17
N THR A 365 -10.34 -15.73 11.10
CA THR A 365 -11.57 -15.14 10.56
C THR A 365 -12.28 -16.13 9.62
N ASN A 366 -12.39 -17.37 10.09
CA ASN A 366 -12.92 -18.50 9.33
C ASN A 366 -14.00 -19.22 10.15
N VAL A 367 -15.24 -19.25 9.66
CA VAL A 367 -16.39 -19.84 10.36
C VAL A 367 -16.24 -21.35 10.57
N THR A 368 -15.54 -22.05 9.67
CA THR A 368 -15.28 -23.50 9.79
C THR A 368 -14.04 -23.80 10.63
N GLY A 369 -13.03 -22.93 10.58
CA GLY A 369 -11.72 -23.13 11.21
C GLY A 369 -11.60 -22.61 12.64
N SER A 370 -12.43 -21.64 13.04
CA SER A 370 -12.31 -20.93 14.32
C SER A 370 -13.61 -21.00 15.13
N ALA A 371 -13.59 -21.80 16.20
CA ALA A 371 -14.76 -21.96 17.08
C ALA A 371 -15.24 -20.65 17.70
N ARG A 372 -14.31 -19.74 18.06
CA ARG A 372 -14.66 -18.41 18.58
C ARG A 372 -15.36 -17.57 17.50
N PHE A 373 -14.79 -17.50 16.30
CA PHE A 373 -15.36 -16.70 15.21
C PHE A 373 -16.71 -17.25 14.74
N SER A 374 -16.81 -18.57 14.56
CA SER A 374 -18.06 -19.25 14.21
C SER A 374 -19.22 -18.91 15.17
N ARG A 375 -18.93 -18.90 16.48
CA ARG A 375 -19.92 -18.54 17.50
C ARG A 375 -20.36 -17.07 17.35
N LEU A 376 -19.40 -16.15 17.23
CA LEU A 376 -19.68 -14.71 17.14
C LEU A 376 -20.52 -14.37 15.90
N ILE A 377 -20.18 -14.95 14.73
CA ILE A 377 -20.96 -14.75 13.50
C ILE A 377 -22.36 -15.35 13.62
N LYS A 378 -22.52 -16.53 14.22
CA LYS A 378 -23.83 -17.18 14.44
C LYS A 378 -24.71 -16.44 15.47
N GLU A 379 -24.09 -15.69 16.37
CA GLU A 379 -24.75 -14.86 17.39
C GLU A 379 -24.97 -13.40 16.92
N ASP A 380 -24.62 -13.07 15.66
CA ASP A 380 -24.64 -11.72 15.10
C ASP A 380 -23.78 -10.68 15.88
N ASP A 381 -22.80 -11.14 16.67
CA ASP A 381 -21.85 -10.30 17.40
C ASP A 381 -20.65 -9.94 16.50
N PHE A 382 -20.93 -9.09 15.51
CA PHE A 382 -19.94 -8.66 14.53
C PHE A 382 -18.84 -7.76 15.14
N ASP A 383 -19.14 -7.01 16.21
CA ASP A 383 -18.15 -6.16 16.88
C ASP A 383 -17.04 -7.00 17.50
N ALA A 384 -17.39 -8.05 18.25
CA ALA A 384 -16.41 -8.97 18.79
C ALA A 384 -15.73 -9.81 17.69
N ALA A 385 -16.36 -9.98 16.52
CA ALA A 385 -15.76 -10.62 15.36
C ALA A 385 -14.67 -9.74 14.71
N LEU A 386 -14.88 -8.41 14.66
CA LEU A 386 -13.86 -7.44 14.23
C LEU A 386 -12.63 -7.48 15.15
N ASP A 387 -12.82 -7.68 16.45
CA ASP A 387 -11.70 -7.87 17.39
C ASP A 387 -10.83 -9.08 17.02
N VAL A 388 -11.43 -10.16 16.49
CA VAL A 388 -10.66 -11.32 16.02
C VAL A 388 -9.79 -10.94 14.82
N ALA A 389 -10.32 -10.18 13.87
CA ALA A 389 -9.56 -9.66 12.73
C ALA A 389 -8.43 -8.72 13.19
N ARG A 390 -8.73 -7.73 14.04
CA ARG A 390 -7.76 -6.77 14.58
C ARG A 390 -6.61 -7.46 15.32
N GLN A 391 -6.92 -8.43 16.18
CA GLN A 391 -5.93 -9.21 16.91
C GLN A 391 -4.95 -9.95 15.99
N GLN A 392 -5.38 -10.40 14.80
CA GLN A 392 -4.47 -11.05 13.85
C GLN A 392 -3.49 -10.07 13.24
N VAL A 393 -3.97 -8.89 12.86
CA VAL A 393 -3.13 -7.81 12.30
C VAL A 393 -2.12 -7.33 13.33
N GLU A 394 -2.55 -7.10 14.58
CA GLU A 394 -1.67 -6.75 15.70
C GLU A 394 -0.66 -7.86 16.03
N ALA A 395 -1.03 -9.11 15.78
CA ALA A 395 -0.14 -10.26 15.92
C ALA A 395 0.78 -10.46 14.70
N GLY A 396 0.80 -9.55 13.72
CA GLY A 396 1.73 -9.60 12.58
C GLY A 396 1.20 -10.33 11.34
N ALA A 397 -0.12 -10.56 11.24
CA ALA A 397 -0.73 -10.95 9.97
C ALA A 397 -0.64 -9.79 8.96
N GLN A 398 -0.12 -10.08 7.78
CA GLN A 398 0.06 -9.10 6.70
C GLN A 398 -1.08 -9.15 5.69
N ILE A 399 -1.86 -10.23 5.70
CA ILE A 399 -3.10 -10.44 4.94
C ILE A 399 -4.09 -11.12 5.91
N ILE A 400 -5.39 -10.84 5.78
CA ILE A 400 -6.43 -11.51 6.57
C ILE A 400 -7.27 -12.39 5.65
N ASP A 401 -7.37 -13.68 5.96
CA ASP A 401 -8.26 -14.63 5.27
C ASP A 401 -9.66 -14.58 5.89
N ILE A 402 -10.68 -14.34 5.08
CA ILE A 402 -12.07 -14.23 5.54
C ILE A 402 -12.91 -15.30 4.87
N ASN A 403 -13.39 -16.25 5.67
CA ASN A 403 -14.26 -17.33 5.22
C ASN A 403 -15.57 -17.34 6.04
N MET A 404 -16.69 -17.24 5.32
CA MET A 404 -18.05 -17.26 5.89
C MET A 404 -18.84 -18.52 5.52
N ASP A 405 -18.18 -19.54 4.98
CA ASP A 405 -18.86 -20.75 4.51
C ASP A 405 -19.40 -21.57 5.69
N GLU A 406 -20.72 -21.74 5.75
CA GLU A 406 -21.39 -22.60 6.72
C GLU A 406 -22.79 -22.97 6.22
N GLY A 407 -23.21 -24.22 6.40
CA GLY A 407 -24.45 -24.72 5.81
C GLY A 407 -25.72 -24.08 6.38
N MET A 408 -25.64 -23.52 7.57
CA MET A 408 -26.75 -22.91 8.31
C MET A 408 -26.72 -21.37 8.33
N LEU A 409 -25.73 -20.76 7.67
CA LEU A 409 -25.55 -19.30 7.60
C LEU A 409 -25.94 -18.79 6.20
N ASP A 410 -26.50 -17.59 6.12
CA ASP A 410 -26.47 -16.84 4.86
C ASP A 410 -25.05 -16.30 4.66
N SER A 411 -24.17 -17.16 4.14
CA SER A 411 -22.75 -16.86 3.97
C SER A 411 -22.50 -15.66 3.06
N GLN A 412 -23.37 -15.41 2.09
CA GLN A 412 -23.24 -14.28 1.18
C GLN A 412 -23.54 -12.96 1.92
N ALA A 413 -24.65 -12.88 2.64
CA ALA A 413 -25.00 -11.71 3.43
C ALA A 413 -24.01 -11.46 4.59
N ALA A 414 -23.50 -12.54 5.21
CA ALA A 414 -22.49 -12.43 6.26
C ALA A 414 -21.16 -11.90 5.73
N MET A 415 -20.71 -12.35 4.54
CA MET A 415 -19.52 -11.84 3.87
C MET A 415 -19.66 -10.36 3.55
N GLU A 416 -20.77 -9.97 2.93
CA GLU A 416 -21.07 -8.58 2.59
C GLU A 416 -21.04 -7.69 3.84
N ARG A 417 -21.79 -8.05 4.88
CA ARG A 417 -21.87 -7.27 6.12
C ARG A 417 -20.52 -7.14 6.80
N PHE A 418 -19.77 -8.23 6.94
CA PHE A 418 -18.49 -8.20 7.65
C PHE A 418 -17.43 -7.38 6.92
N LEU A 419 -17.38 -7.44 5.59
CA LEU A 419 -16.45 -6.61 4.81
C LEU A 419 -16.79 -5.12 4.89
N LYS A 420 -18.09 -4.76 4.87
CA LYS A 420 -18.52 -3.36 5.07
C LYS A 420 -18.12 -2.82 6.44
N LEU A 421 -18.15 -3.66 7.48
CA LEU A 421 -17.67 -3.32 8.83
C LEU A 421 -16.13 -3.25 8.92
N ILE A 422 -15.41 -4.14 8.22
CA ILE A 422 -13.95 -4.04 8.15
C ILE A 422 -13.52 -2.74 7.47
N ALA A 423 -14.23 -2.29 6.45
CA ALA A 423 -13.95 -1.04 5.76
C ALA A 423 -14.06 0.20 6.68
N SER A 424 -14.85 0.13 7.76
CA SER A 424 -14.93 1.19 8.77
C SER A 424 -13.86 1.11 9.86
N GLU A 425 -13.01 0.08 9.85
CA GLU A 425 -11.96 -0.15 10.86
C GLU A 425 -10.56 0.01 10.22
N PRO A 426 -9.90 1.18 10.34
CA PRO A 426 -8.61 1.44 9.68
C PRO A 426 -7.49 0.47 10.10
N ASP A 427 -7.48 0.03 11.36
CA ASP A 427 -6.47 -0.90 11.88
C ASP A 427 -6.54 -2.28 11.20
N ILE A 428 -7.73 -2.66 10.72
CA ILE A 428 -7.98 -3.92 10.01
C ILE A 428 -7.81 -3.69 8.50
N SER A 429 -8.50 -2.70 7.95
CA SER A 429 -8.53 -2.42 6.52
C SER A 429 -7.21 -1.92 5.94
N ARG A 430 -6.22 -1.54 6.77
CA ARG A 430 -4.86 -1.21 6.29
C ARG A 430 -4.16 -2.35 5.54
N VAL A 431 -4.40 -3.61 5.92
CA VAL A 431 -3.82 -4.78 5.25
C VAL A 431 -4.74 -5.33 4.16
N PRO A 432 -4.20 -6.01 3.12
CA PRO A 432 -5.01 -6.68 2.11
C PRO A 432 -5.91 -7.78 2.70
N ILE A 433 -7.04 -8.00 2.04
CA ILE A 433 -8.03 -9.03 2.39
C ILE A 433 -7.91 -10.19 1.40
N MET A 434 -7.90 -11.41 1.93
CA MET A 434 -8.08 -12.65 1.18
C MET A 434 -9.52 -13.12 1.37
N ILE A 435 -10.28 -13.16 0.27
CA ILE A 435 -11.69 -13.54 0.26
C ILE A 435 -11.74 -15.05 0.03
N ASP A 436 -12.19 -15.80 1.05
CA ASP A 436 -12.22 -17.26 1.03
C ASP A 436 -13.66 -17.78 0.99
N SER A 437 -13.96 -18.56 -0.06
CA SER A 437 -15.18 -19.34 -0.17
C SER A 437 -15.04 -20.44 -1.22
N SER A 438 -15.77 -21.53 -1.00
CA SER A 438 -16.01 -22.59 -1.98
C SER A 438 -17.03 -22.23 -3.05
N LYS A 439 -17.79 -21.13 -2.88
CA LYS A 439 -18.84 -20.68 -3.81
C LYS A 439 -18.44 -19.36 -4.46
N TRP A 440 -18.52 -19.32 -5.79
CA TRP A 440 -18.11 -18.15 -6.56
C TRP A 440 -18.95 -16.90 -6.23
N GLU A 441 -20.24 -17.06 -5.98
CA GLU A 441 -21.15 -15.94 -5.70
C GLU A 441 -20.76 -15.18 -4.42
N ILE A 442 -20.18 -15.89 -3.44
CA ILE A 442 -19.67 -15.30 -2.19
C ILE A 442 -18.34 -14.59 -2.44
N ILE A 443 -17.43 -15.20 -3.22
CA ILE A 443 -16.19 -14.54 -3.67
C ILE A 443 -16.50 -13.23 -4.39
N GLU A 444 -17.42 -13.28 -5.34
CA GLU A 444 -17.82 -12.12 -6.14
C GLU A 444 -18.45 -11.04 -5.27
N THR A 445 -19.29 -11.42 -4.31
CA THR A 445 -19.82 -10.48 -3.29
C THR A 445 -18.68 -9.82 -2.52
N GLY A 446 -17.69 -10.59 -2.06
CA GLY A 446 -16.55 -10.01 -1.35
C GLY A 446 -15.69 -9.06 -2.21
N LEU A 447 -15.53 -9.36 -3.50
CA LEU A 447 -14.79 -8.51 -4.44
C LEU A 447 -15.49 -7.17 -4.66
N LYS A 448 -16.83 -7.17 -4.65
CA LYS A 448 -17.68 -5.97 -4.77
C LYS A 448 -17.65 -5.07 -3.53
N GLU A 449 -17.24 -5.59 -2.38
CA GLU A 449 -17.14 -4.83 -1.11
C GLU A 449 -15.70 -4.43 -0.74
N THR A 450 -14.69 -4.80 -1.54
CA THR A 450 -13.28 -4.56 -1.21
C THR A 450 -12.66 -3.47 -2.08
N GLN A 451 -12.29 -2.33 -1.47
CA GLN A 451 -11.68 -1.21 -2.19
C GLN A 451 -10.25 -1.47 -2.69
N GLY A 452 -9.46 -2.22 -1.93
CA GLY A 452 -8.08 -2.56 -2.27
C GLY A 452 -7.95 -3.68 -3.31
N LYS A 453 -6.71 -3.99 -3.68
CA LYS A 453 -6.37 -5.20 -4.47
C LYS A 453 -6.26 -6.38 -3.51
N SER A 454 -7.32 -7.19 -3.49
CA SER A 454 -7.50 -8.39 -2.67
C SER A 454 -6.91 -9.64 -3.31
N VAL A 455 -6.95 -10.75 -2.56
CA VAL A 455 -6.64 -12.10 -3.04
C VAL A 455 -7.91 -12.95 -3.03
N VAL A 456 -8.19 -13.65 -4.13
CA VAL A 456 -9.29 -14.63 -4.22
C VAL A 456 -8.78 -16.00 -3.78
N ASN A 457 -9.44 -16.61 -2.78
CA ASN A 457 -9.15 -17.95 -2.27
C ASN A 457 -10.41 -18.85 -2.42
N SER A 458 -10.57 -19.62 -3.48
CA SER A 458 -9.64 -19.87 -4.57
C SER A 458 -10.41 -20.23 -5.85
N ILE A 459 -9.68 -20.35 -6.97
CA ILE A 459 -10.19 -20.95 -8.21
C ILE A 459 -9.41 -22.22 -8.54
N SER A 460 -10.00 -23.11 -9.35
CA SER A 460 -9.37 -24.38 -9.73
C SER A 460 -9.91 -24.91 -11.07
N LEU A 461 -9.30 -25.98 -11.58
CA LEU A 461 -9.73 -26.66 -12.81
C LEU A 461 -10.81 -27.74 -12.55
N LYS A 462 -11.31 -27.86 -11.32
CA LYS A 462 -12.28 -28.90 -10.90
C LYS A 462 -13.52 -28.98 -11.80
N GLU A 463 -14.05 -27.84 -12.22
CA GLU A 463 -15.25 -27.74 -13.06
C GLU A 463 -14.92 -27.63 -14.56
N GLY A 464 -13.64 -27.81 -14.91
CA GLY A 464 -13.12 -27.72 -16.26
C GLY A 464 -12.48 -26.38 -16.59
N GLU A 465 -11.76 -26.38 -17.72
CA GLU A 465 -10.97 -25.24 -18.17
C GLU A 465 -11.79 -23.98 -18.47
N GLN A 466 -12.98 -24.13 -19.05
CA GLN A 466 -13.79 -22.96 -19.44
C GLN A 466 -14.26 -22.16 -18.22
N GLU A 467 -14.75 -22.84 -17.19
CA GLU A 467 -15.18 -22.18 -15.95
C GLU A 467 -14.00 -21.53 -15.20
N PHE A 468 -12.84 -22.19 -15.18
CA PHE A 468 -11.60 -21.61 -14.66
C PHE A 468 -11.21 -20.33 -15.40
N ILE A 469 -11.28 -20.34 -16.73
CA ILE A 469 -11.00 -19.17 -17.57
C ILE A 469 -11.98 -18.01 -17.27
N ASP A 470 -13.27 -18.30 -17.15
CA ASP A 470 -14.28 -17.27 -16.94
C ASP A 470 -14.15 -16.63 -15.55
N LYS A 471 -13.91 -17.44 -14.50
CA LYS A 471 -13.60 -16.95 -13.16
C LYS A 471 -12.31 -16.13 -13.13
N ALA A 472 -11.24 -16.59 -13.78
CA ALA A 472 -9.98 -15.85 -13.86
C ALA A 472 -10.13 -14.51 -14.59
N ARG A 473 -10.93 -14.44 -15.68
CA ARG A 473 -11.24 -13.17 -16.36
C ARG A 473 -11.98 -12.21 -15.46
N LEU A 474 -12.95 -12.68 -14.68
CA LEU A 474 -13.63 -11.85 -13.69
C LEU A 474 -12.65 -11.32 -12.64
N CYS A 475 -11.74 -12.16 -12.11
CA CYS A 475 -10.69 -11.69 -11.19
C CYS A 475 -9.83 -10.57 -11.81
N GLN A 476 -9.45 -10.66 -13.09
CA GLN A 476 -8.74 -9.57 -13.79
C GLN A 476 -9.57 -8.29 -13.95
N LYS A 477 -10.89 -8.42 -14.13
CA LYS A 477 -11.80 -7.27 -14.20
C LYS A 477 -11.98 -6.60 -12.85
N TYR A 478 -12.10 -7.37 -11.77
CA TYR A 478 -12.15 -6.85 -10.40
C TYR A 478 -10.78 -6.37 -9.88
N GLY A 479 -9.68 -6.80 -10.51
CA GLY A 479 -8.33 -6.41 -10.14
C GLY A 479 -7.79 -7.15 -8.92
N ALA A 480 -8.07 -8.44 -8.79
CA ALA A 480 -7.61 -9.27 -7.67
C ALA A 480 -6.47 -10.22 -8.09
N ALA A 481 -5.59 -10.52 -7.14
CA ALA A 481 -4.70 -11.67 -7.23
C ALA A 481 -5.48 -12.96 -6.95
N ILE A 482 -4.97 -14.11 -7.38
CA ILE A 482 -5.71 -15.38 -7.33
C ILE A 482 -4.90 -16.48 -6.67
N ILE A 483 -5.53 -17.23 -5.76
CA ILE A 483 -5.07 -18.54 -5.35
C ILE A 483 -5.63 -19.57 -6.33
N VAL A 484 -4.74 -20.35 -6.93
CA VAL A 484 -5.05 -21.48 -7.79
C VAL A 484 -4.79 -22.76 -7.03
N MET A 485 -5.86 -23.45 -6.65
CA MET A 485 -5.76 -24.72 -5.96
C MET A 485 -5.38 -25.83 -6.95
N ALA A 486 -4.48 -26.73 -6.55
CA ALA A 486 -4.08 -27.88 -7.35
C ALA A 486 -5.18 -28.97 -7.34
N PHE A 487 -6.30 -28.66 -8.00
CA PHE A 487 -7.50 -29.48 -8.13
C PHE A 487 -7.99 -29.37 -9.58
N ASP A 488 -8.07 -30.50 -10.28
CA ASP A 488 -8.61 -30.60 -11.65
C ASP A 488 -9.85 -31.52 -11.72
N GLU A 489 -10.30 -31.81 -12.94
CA GLU A 489 -11.46 -32.67 -13.20
C GLU A 489 -11.29 -34.10 -12.65
N ASN A 490 -10.06 -34.52 -12.35
CA ASN A 490 -9.73 -35.85 -11.82
C ASN A 490 -9.56 -35.87 -10.30
N GLY A 491 -9.71 -34.74 -9.61
CA GLY A 491 -9.61 -34.64 -8.16
C GLY A 491 -8.48 -33.74 -7.67
N GLN A 492 -8.20 -33.84 -6.36
CA GLN A 492 -7.11 -33.10 -5.73
C GLN A 492 -5.75 -33.72 -6.05
N ALA A 493 -4.72 -32.88 -6.15
CA ALA A 493 -3.35 -33.29 -6.40
C ALA A 493 -2.69 -33.90 -5.14
N ASP A 494 -2.87 -35.20 -4.95
CA ASP A 494 -2.35 -36.01 -3.83
C ASP A 494 -0.89 -36.46 -3.99
N THR A 495 -0.33 -36.41 -5.20
CA THR A 495 1.05 -36.82 -5.50
C THR A 495 1.86 -35.69 -6.11
N LEU A 496 3.19 -35.72 -5.96
CA LEU A 496 4.09 -34.73 -6.56
C LEU A 496 3.84 -34.53 -8.07
N GLN A 497 3.69 -35.61 -8.84
CA GLN A 497 3.50 -35.50 -10.29
C GLN A 497 2.19 -34.77 -10.63
N LYS A 498 1.07 -35.12 -9.97
CA LYS A 498 -0.21 -34.42 -10.17
C LYS A 498 -0.11 -32.94 -9.78
N LYS A 499 0.58 -32.61 -8.68
CA LYS A 499 0.80 -31.21 -8.26
C LYS A 499 1.52 -30.44 -9.36
N LYS A 500 2.59 -31.01 -9.94
CA LYS A 500 3.34 -30.41 -11.06
C LYS A 500 2.47 -30.20 -12.30
N ASP A 501 1.75 -31.25 -12.71
CA ASP A 501 0.95 -31.23 -13.94
C ASP A 501 -0.19 -30.20 -13.86
N ILE A 502 -0.91 -30.16 -12.73
CA ILE A 502 -2.03 -29.22 -12.54
C ILE A 502 -1.53 -27.78 -12.43
N CYS A 503 -0.48 -27.52 -11.64
CA CYS A 503 0.08 -26.17 -11.54
C CYS A 503 0.61 -25.66 -12.89
N LYS A 504 1.32 -26.50 -13.65
CA LYS A 504 1.81 -26.14 -14.99
C LYS A 504 0.65 -25.86 -15.96
N ARG A 505 -0.35 -26.75 -16.01
CA ARG A 505 -1.54 -26.57 -16.86
C ARG A 505 -2.26 -25.27 -16.54
N SER A 506 -2.51 -24.99 -15.26
CA SER A 506 -3.16 -23.77 -14.82
C SER A 506 -2.34 -22.52 -15.17
N TYR A 507 -1.01 -22.56 -14.97
CA TYR A 507 -0.12 -21.46 -15.33
C TYR A 507 -0.18 -21.16 -16.83
N ASP A 508 -0.09 -22.19 -17.68
CA ASP A 508 -0.13 -22.03 -19.13
C ASP A 508 -1.47 -21.45 -19.60
N ILE A 509 -2.59 -21.90 -19.02
CA ILE A 509 -3.90 -21.31 -19.31
C ILE A 509 -3.94 -19.83 -18.92
N LEU A 510 -3.50 -19.48 -17.71
CA LEU A 510 -3.56 -18.10 -17.21
C LEU A 510 -2.62 -17.16 -17.98
N VAL A 511 -1.37 -17.56 -18.17
CA VAL A 511 -0.35 -16.69 -18.78
C VAL A 511 -0.49 -16.68 -20.30
N GLU A 512 -0.61 -17.83 -20.96
CA GLU A 512 -0.62 -17.88 -22.43
C GLU A 512 -1.99 -17.50 -23.04
N LYS A 513 -3.11 -17.89 -22.41
CA LYS A 513 -4.45 -17.64 -22.97
C LYS A 513 -5.09 -16.35 -22.45
N LEU A 514 -4.81 -15.96 -21.21
CA LEU A 514 -5.42 -14.77 -20.58
C LEU A 514 -4.45 -13.62 -20.36
N ASN A 515 -3.15 -13.82 -20.61
CA ASN A 515 -2.12 -12.83 -20.29
C ASN A 515 -2.27 -12.33 -18.85
N PHE A 516 -2.57 -13.24 -17.93
CA PHE A 516 -2.71 -12.96 -16.51
C PHE A 516 -1.31 -12.64 -15.94
N PRO A 517 -1.14 -11.55 -15.16
CA PRO A 517 0.14 -11.23 -14.56
C PRO A 517 0.64 -12.39 -13.70
N ALA A 518 1.80 -12.96 -14.02
CA ALA A 518 2.30 -14.15 -13.35
C ALA A 518 2.56 -13.90 -11.85
N GLU A 519 2.94 -12.67 -11.50
CA GLU A 519 3.13 -12.18 -10.14
C GLU A 519 1.83 -12.13 -9.30
N ASP A 520 0.66 -12.17 -9.94
CA ASP A 520 -0.64 -12.21 -9.26
C ASP A 520 -1.19 -13.64 -9.14
N ILE A 521 -0.44 -14.65 -9.59
CA ILE A 521 -0.79 -16.08 -9.49
C ILE A 521 -0.13 -16.66 -8.25
N ILE A 522 -0.94 -17.16 -7.32
CA ILE A 522 -0.49 -17.85 -6.11
C ILE A 522 -0.97 -19.30 -6.21
N PHE A 523 -0.05 -20.27 -6.28
CA PHE A 523 -0.44 -21.68 -6.27
C PHE A 523 -0.62 -22.18 -4.85
N ASP A 524 -1.70 -22.94 -4.62
CA ASP A 524 -1.84 -23.83 -3.46
C ASP A 524 -1.73 -25.29 -3.95
N PRO A 525 -0.56 -25.94 -3.81
CA PRO A 525 -0.38 -27.34 -4.16
C PRO A 525 -1.16 -28.34 -3.29
N ASN A 526 -1.96 -27.87 -2.33
CA ASN A 526 -2.62 -28.60 -1.24
C ASN A 526 -1.65 -29.16 -0.20
N ILE A 527 -1.76 -28.62 1.02
CA ILE A 527 -1.15 -29.19 2.22
C ILE A 527 -2.10 -30.24 2.82
N PHE A 528 -1.67 -31.49 2.90
CA PHE A 528 -2.41 -32.59 3.51
C PHE A 528 -1.84 -32.99 4.87
N ALA A 529 -2.67 -33.68 5.65
CA ALA A 529 -2.29 -34.17 6.97
C ALA A 529 -1.24 -35.29 6.87
N VAL A 530 -0.19 -35.21 7.70
CA VAL A 530 0.82 -36.26 7.85
C VAL A 530 0.60 -37.06 9.13
N ALA A 531 1.36 -38.16 9.29
CA ALA A 531 1.29 -39.03 10.47
C ALA A 531 -0.15 -39.52 10.79
N THR A 532 -0.91 -39.84 9.74
CA THR A 532 -2.30 -40.31 9.84
C THR A 532 -2.40 -41.82 10.14
N GLY A 533 -1.28 -42.55 10.05
CA GLY A 533 -1.24 -44.02 10.14
C GLY A 533 -1.51 -44.73 8.81
N ILE A 534 -1.70 -43.99 7.71
CA ILE A 534 -1.89 -44.51 6.36
C ILE A 534 -0.58 -44.31 5.57
N GLU A 535 -0.01 -45.38 5.02
CA GLU A 535 1.32 -45.36 4.39
C GLU A 535 1.38 -44.40 3.19
N GLU A 536 0.30 -44.33 2.43
CA GLU A 536 0.13 -43.42 1.28
C GLU A 536 0.26 -41.94 1.67
N HIS A 537 -0.07 -41.59 2.90
CA HIS A 537 -0.05 -40.20 3.39
C HIS A 537 1.33 -39.77 3.90
N ASN A 538 2.27 -40.70 4.09
CA ASN A 538 3.57 -40.41 4.67
C ASN A 538 4.39 -39.43 3.81
N ASN A 539 4.21 -39.44 2.49
CA ASN A 539 4.98 -38.60 1.58
C ASN A 539 4.37 -37.21 1.31
N TYR A 540 3.21 -36.89 1.86
CA TYR A 540 2.49 -35.66 1.50
C TYR A 540 3.27 -34.36 1.80
N ALA A 541 4.01 -34.29 2.91
CA ALA A 541 4.84 -33.12 3.22
C ALA A 541 6.03 -32.99 2.26
N VAL A 542 6.69 -34.11 1.93
CA VAL A 542 7.79 -34.16 0.95
C VAL A 542 7.28 -33.69 -0.42
N ASP A 543 6.15 -34.24 -0.88
CA ASP A 543 5.55 -33.88 -2.16
C ASP A 543 5.19 -32.40 -2.24
N PHE A 544 4.70 -31.80 -1.15
CA PHE A 544 4.45 -30.37 -1.09
C PHE A 544 5.75 -29.56 -1.20
N ILE A 545 6.77 -29.88 -0.41
CA ILE A 545 8.07 -29.18 -0.40
C ILE A 545 8.74 -29.25 -1.79
N GLU A 546 8.71 -30.42 -2.44
CA GLU A 546 9.22 -30.60 -3.79
C GLU A 546 8.39 -29.87 -4.86
N SER A 547 7.07 -29.74 -4.66
CA SER A 547 6.23 -28.92 -5.52
C SER A 547 6.56 -27.43 -5.41
N CYS A 548 6.92 -26.93 -4.22
CA CYS A 548 7.38 -25.56 -4.05
C CYS A 548 8.62 -25.28 -4.91
N ARG A 549 9.60 -26.21 -4.89
CA ARG A 549 10.83 -26.09 -5.67
C ARG A 549 10.52 -26.06 -7.17
N PHE A 550 9.69 -26.99 -7.63
CA PHE A 550 9.23 -27.03 -9.02
C PHE A 550 8.56 -25.72 -9.46
N ILE A 551 7.62 -25.19 -8.66
CA ILE A 551 6.91 -23.95 -9.02
C ILE A 551 7.89 -22.78 -9.13
N LYS A 552 8.86 -22.66 -8.22
CA LYS A 552 9.88 -21.59 -8.31
C LYS A 552 10.83 -21.74 -9.49
N GLU A 553 11.17 -22.96 -9.88
CA GLU A 553 12.08 -23.22 -11.00
C GLU A 553 11.39 -23.09 -12.37
N GLU A 554 10.15 -23.55 -12.49
CA GLU A 554 9.47 -23.74 -13.78
C GLU A 554 8.37 -22.72 -14.07
N LEU A 555 7.80 -22.06 -13.05
CA LEU A 555 6.68 -21.12 -13.18
C LEU A 555 7.10 -19.71 -12.72
N PRO A 556 7.87 -18.96 -13.54
CA PRO A 556 8.45 -17.69 -13.14
C PRO A 556 7.37 -16.66 -12.80
N GLY A 557 7.63 -15.87 -11.76
CA GLY A 557 6.70 -14.86 -11.23
C GLY A 557 5.67 -15.41 -10.24
N ALA A 558 5.31 -16.69 -10.33
CA ALA A 558 4.29 -17.26 -9.46
C ALA A 558 4.74 -17.35 -7.98
N LEU A 559 3.77 -17.16 -7.09
CA LEU A 559 3.92 -17.32 -5.66
C LEU A 559 3.31 -18.65 -5.21
N ILE A 560 3.63 -19.06 -3.99
CA ILE A 560 3.15 -20.31 -3.41
C ILE A 560 2.57 -20.02 -2.03
N SER A 561 1.38 -20.55 -1.78
CA SER A 561 0.67 -20.52 -0.51
C SER A 561 0.25 -21.94 -0.07
N GLY A 562 -0.32 -22.04 1.12
CA GLY A 562 -1.01 -23.24 1.59
C GLY A 562 -1.59 -23.06 3.00
N GLY A 563 -2.64 -23.84 3.29
CA GLY A 563 -3.22 -23.97 4.63
C GLY A 563 -2.30 -24.74 5.57
N VAL A 564 -1.39 -24.06 6.28
CA VAL A 564 -0.35 -24.70 7.10
C VAL A 564 -0.95 -25.55 8.20
N SER A 565 -2.06 -25.10 8.80
CA SER A 565 -2.75 -25.84 9.86
C SER A 565 -3.16 -27.27 9.46
N ASN A 566 -3.33 -27.55 8.15
CA ASN A 566 -3.74 -28.86 7.63
C ASN A 566 -2.69 -29.95 7.83
N VAL A 567 -1.39 -29.61 7.81
CA VAL A 567 -0.31 -30.60 7.97
C VAL A 567 -0.42 -31.34 9.31
N SER A 568 -0.92 -30.65 10.33
CA SER A 568 -0.98 -31.10 11.72
C SER A 568 -2.31 -31.71 12.15
N PHE A 569 -3.24 -31.94 11.21
CA PHE A 569 -4.63 -32.28 11.53
C PHE A 569 -4.76 -33.54 12.39
N SER A 570 -3.87 -34.52 12.22
CA SER A 570 -3.80 -35.78 12.98
C SER A 570 -3.58 -35.57 14.49
N PHE A 571 -3.08 -34.41 14.92
CA PHE A 571 -2.75 -34.09 16.31
C PHE A 571 -3.67 -33.02 16.93
N ARG A 572 -4.91 -32.90 16.45
CA ARG A 572 -5.92 -32.03 17.06
C ARG A 572 -6.06 -32.34 18.56
N GLY A 573 -5.94 -31.30 19.39
CA GLY A 573 -5.98 -31.40 20.85
C GLY A 573 -4.62 -31.28 21.53
N THR A 574 -3.51 -31.34 20.79
CA THR A 574 -2.14 -31.19 21.34
C THR A 574 -1.41 -30.02 20.69
N ASN A 575 -1.65 -28.80 21.16
CA ASN A 575 -1.12 -27.59 20.52
C ASN A 575 0.41 -27.60 20.42
N ILE A 576 1.14 -28.01 21.45
CA ILE A 576 2.63 -28.04 21.44
C ILE A 576 3.16 -28.87 20.25
N VAL A 577 2.58 -30.03 20.00
CA VAL A 577 3.00 -30.91 18.89
C VAL A 577 2.61 -30.29 17.55
N ARG A 578 1.41 -29.69 17.45
CA ARG A 578 0.97 -29.02 16.21
C ARG A 578 1.87 -27.84 15.85
N GLU A 579 2.18 -26.99 16.82
CA GLU A 579 3.06 -25.83 16.65
C GLU A 579 4.47 -26.26 16.23
N ALA A 580 4.99 -27.34 16.82
CA ALA A 580 6.27 -27.92 16.40
C ALA A 580 6.24 -28.43 14.95
N ILE A 581 5.17 -29.14 14.55
CA ILE A 581 4.98 -29.58 13.16
C ILE A 581 4.92 -28.38 12.21
N HIS A 582 4.17 -27.32 12.55
CA HIS A 582 4.08 -26.11 11.73
C HIS A 582 5.44 -25.46 11.54
N SER A 583 6.19 -25.25 12.61
CA SER A 583 7.49 -24.58 12.56
C SER A 583 8.53 -25.37 11.78
N VAL A 584 8.59 -26.70 11.95
CA VAL A 584 9.50 -27.55 11.18
C VAL A 584 9.10 -27.58 9.70
N PHE A 585 7.81 -27.79 9.40
CA PHE A 585 7.32 -27.80 8.02
C PHE A 585 7.61 -26.47 7.29
N LEU A 586 7.28 -25.34 7.92
CA LEU A 586 7.52 -24.01 7.37
C LEU A 586 9.00 -23.76 7.11
N TYR A 587 9.89 -24.14 8.03
CA TYR A 587 11.33 -23.96 7.86
C TYR A 587 11.86 -24.59 6.56
N TYR A 588 11.44 -25.82 6.25
CA TYR A 588 11.85 -26.50 5.02
C TYR A 588 11.09 -26.04 3.77
N ALA A 589 9.78 -25.77 3.90
CA ALA A 589 8.95 -25.31 2.79
C ALA A 589 9.38 -23.92 2.29
N ILE A 590 9.68 -22.98 3.19
CA ILE A 590 10.15 -21.62 2.87
C ILE A 590 11.48 -21.68 2.13
N ARG A 591 12.42 -22.50 2.61
CA ARG A 591 13.71 -22.74 1.91
C ARG A 591 13.55 -23.33 0.52
N SER A 592 12.45 -24.04 0.29
CA SER A 592 12.10 -24.60 -1.02
C SER A 592 11.21 -23.68 -1.86
N GLY A 593 10.91 -22.47 -1.39
CA GLY A 593 10.23 -21.43 -2.17
C GLY A 593 8.84 -21.01 -1.68
N LEU A 594 8.31 -21.59 -0.60
CA LEU A 594 7.02 -21.19 -0.03
C LEU A 594 7.04 -19.69 0.32
N SER A 595 6.15 -18.92 -0.33
CA SER A 595 6.18 -17.45 -0.28
C SER A 595 5.26 -16.90 0.81
N MET A 596 4.14 -17.56 1.05
CA MET A 596 3.14 -17.18 2.05
C MET A 596 2.42 -18.40 2.61
N GLY A 597 1.65 -18.24 3.68
CA GLY A 597 0.81 -19.33 4.20
C GLY A 597 -0.30 -18.85 5.10
N ILE A 598 -1.41 -19.59 5.07
CA ILE A 598 -2.57 -19.39 5.96
C ILE A 598 -2.22 -20.05 7.29
N VAL A 599 -2.00 -19.21 8.30
CA VAL A 599 -1.43 -19.58 9.60
C VAL A 599 -2.16 -18.87 10.74
N ASN A 600 -2.11 -19.48 11.92
CA ASN A 600 -2.35 -18.74 13.15
C ASN A 600 -1.10 -17.92 13.51
N ALA A 601 -1.04 -16.67 13.03
CA ALA A 601 0.09 -15.77 13.24
C ALA A 601 0.58 -15.75 14.70
N GLY A 602 -0.34 -15.79 15.67
CA GLY A 602 0.01 -15.73 17.10
C GLY A 602 0.59 -17.01 17.72
N GLN A 603 0.59 -18.16 17.04
CA GLN A 603 0.89 -19.49 17.62
C GLN A 603 2.07 -20.23 16.97
N LEU A 604 2.90 -19.58 16.15
CA LEU A 604 4.09 -20.25 15.63
C LEU A 604 5.14 -20.41 16.73
N ALA A 605 5.75 -21.60 16.86
CA ALA A 605 6.88 -21.85 17.76
C ALA A 605 8.21 -21.43 17.11
N VAL A 606 9.20 -21.04 17.90
CA VAL A 606 10.55 -20.72 17.38
C VAL A 606 11.26 -22.04 17.08
N PHE A 607 11.80 -22.20 15.87
CA PHE A 607 12.34 -23.48 15.39
C PHE A 607 13.48 -24.04 16.26
N ASP A 608 14.29 -23.18 16.85
CA ASP A 608 15.40 -23.58 17.73
C ASP A 608 14.95 -23.92 19.16
N ASP A 609 13.75 -23.52 19.55
CA ASP A 609 13.21 -23.74 20.89
C ASP A 609 12.42 -25.06 21.01
N ILE A 610 12.21 -25.75 19.89
CA ILE A 610 11.52 -27.04 19.88
C ILE A 610 12.40 -28.08 20.60
N PRO A 611 11.87 -28.84 21.57
CA PRO A 611 12.61 -29.90 22.24
C PRO A 611 13.27 -30.85 21.24
N ALA A 612 14.54 -31.21 21.45
CA ALA A 612 15.33 -31.92 20.46
C ALA A 612 14.74 -33.28 20.05
N ASP A 613 14.12 -34.01 20.99
CA ASP A 613 13.47 -35.29 20.70
C ASP A 613 12.19 -35.12 19.87
N LEU A 614 11.37 -34.10 20.18
CA LEU A 614 10.19 -33.74 19.41
C LEU A 614 10.57 -33.22 18.01
N LYS A 615 11.57 -32.35 17.93
CA LYS A 615 12.07 -31.79 16.67
C LYS A 615 12.53 -32.88 15.72
N GLN A 616 13.37 -33.81 16.20
CA GLN A 616 13.85 -34.93 15.37
C GLN A 616 12.69 -35.81 14.90
N ALA A 617 11.75 -36.16 15.78
CA ALA A 617 10.61 -36.99 15.41
C ALA A 617 9.69 -36.30 14.38
N VAL A 618 9.52 -34.98 14.49
CA VAL A 618 8.76 -34.18 13.50
C VAL A 618 9.53 -34.09 12.18
N GLU A 619 10.84 -33.83 12.20
CA GLU A 619 11.68 -33.80 10.99
C GLU A 619 11.63 -35.14 10.24
N ASP A 620 11.66 -36.26 10.96
CA ASP A 620 11.57 -37.59 10.36
C ASP A 620 10.22 -37.83 9.67
N VAL A 621 9.12 -37.30 10.22
CA VAL A 621 7.79 -37.35 9.58
C VAL A 621 7.69 -36.42 8.38
N ILE A 622 8.19 -35.18 8.49
CA ILE A 622 8.12 -34.18 7.41
C ILE A 622 8.96 -34.60 6.20
N HIS A 623 10.13 -35.21 6.44
CA HIS A 623 11.01 -35.72 5.38
C HIS A 623 10.77 -37.17 4.99
N ASN A 624 9.86 -37.87 5.68
CA ASN A 624 9.59 -39.29 5.48
C ASN A 624 10.88 -40.14 5.47
N THR A 625 11.77 -39.92 6.45
CA THR A 625 13.11 -40.53 6.51
C THR A 625 13.11 -41.99 6.97
N SER A 626 12.05 -42.40 7.67
CA SER A 626 11.88 -43.73 8.24
C SER A 626 10.44 -44.21 8.13
N LYS A 627 10.25 -45.51 7.93
CA LYS A 627 8.93 -46.15 7.92
C LYS A 627 8.20 -46.03 9.26
N ASP A 628 8.96 -45.96 10.35
CA ASP A 628 8.43 -45.92 11.72
C ASP A 628 8.29 -44.48 12.24
N ALA A 629 8.49 -43.46 11.39
CA ALA A 629 8.47 -42.05 11.80
C ALA A 629 7.14 -41.62 12.44
N THR A 630 6.01 -42.10 11.90
CA THR A 630 4.68 -41.85 12.47
C THR A 630 4.54 -42.42 13.88
N GLU A 631 4.97 -43.67 14.09
CA GLU A 631 4.92 -44.32 15.41
C GLU A 631 5.84 -43.63 16.41
N ALA A 632 7.04 -43.24 15.97
CA ALA A 632 7.99 -42.49 16.79
C ALA A 632 7.43 -41.13 17.22
N LEU A 633 6.83 -40.37 16.29
CA LEU A 633 6.19 -39.10 16.62
C LEU A 633 5.00 -39.29 17.56
N MET A 634 4.17 -40.32 17.36
CA MET A 634 3.08 -40.63 18.29
C MET A 634 3.59 -40.97 19.69
N ALA A 635 4.67 -41.74 19.82
CA ALA A 635 5.28 -42.08 21.10
C ALA A 635 5.83 -40.85 21.82
N VAL A 636 6.46 -39.91 21.10
CA VAL A 636 6.91 -38.64 21.67
C VAL A 636 5.72 -37.74 22.02
N ALA A 637 4.68 -37.69 21.17
CA ALA A 637 3.47 -36.89 21.39
C ALA A 637 2.69 -37.34 22.64
N GLN A 638 2.75 -38.62 23.03
CA GLN A 638 2.14 -39.11 24.27
C GLN A 638 2.67 -38.38 25.52
N LYS A 639 3.93 -37.92 25.52
CA LYS A 639 4.50 -37.11 26.61
C LYS A 639 3.78 -35.76 26.80
N TYR A 640 3.10 -35.30 25.75
CA TYR A 640 2.39 -34.02 25.69
C TYR A 640 0.86 -34.20 25.65
N THR A 641 0.37 -35.44 25.71
CA THR A 641 -1.07 -35.76 25.66
C THR A 641 -1.64 -35.73 27.09
N GLY A 642 -2.63 -34.87 27.33
CA GLY A 642 -3.18 -34.62 28.68
C GLY A 642 -2.73 -33.30 29.32
N SER A 643 -1.82 -32.56 28.67
CA SER A 643 -1.38 -31.23 29.07
C SER A 643 -2.38 -30.11 28.72
N SER A 644 -3.63 -30.44 28.42
CA SER A 644 -4.69 -29.46 28.08
C SER A 644 -5.11 -28.59 29.29
N ASN A 645 -4.62 -28.93 30.49
CA ASN A 645 -4.88 -28.23 31.76
C ASN A 645 -3.61 -28.06 32.61
N ILE A 646 -2.41 -28.06 32.01
CA ILE A 646 -1.28 -27.42 32.68
C ILE A 646 -1.57 -25.92 32.56
N GLU A 647 -2.27 -25.37 33.57
CA GLU A 647 -1.98 -24.02 34.04
C GLU A 647 -0.50 -23.81 33.83
N ASN A 648 -0.11 -22.74 33.14
CA ASN A 648 1.24 -22.19 33.07
C ASN A 648 2.08 -22.43 34.35
N THR A 649 2.55 -23.65 34.61
CA THR A 649 3.87 -23.89 35.13
C THR A 649 4.73 -23.64 33.91
N GLN A 650 4.82 -22.35 33.57
CA GLN A 650 5.93 -21.81 32.82
C GLN A 650 7.13 -22.51 33.42
N ASP A 651 7.89 -23.23 32.59
CA ASP A 651 9.20 -23.65 33.02
C ASP A 651 9.91 -22.36 33.46
N MET A 652 10.07 -22.16 34.76
CA MET A 652 10.66 -20.95 35.35
C MET A 652 12.17 -21.15 35.53
N SER A 653 12.76 -22.24 35.01
CA SER A 653 14.20 -22.49 35.10
C SER A 653 15.03 -21.35 34.51
N TRP A 654 14.54 -20.71 33.44
CA TRP A 654 15.18 -19.52 32.86
C TRP A 654 15.24 -18.33 33.83
N ARG A 655 14.36 -18.28 34.85
CA ARG A 655 14.42 -17.26 35.93
C ARG A 655 15.62 -17.43 36.85
N GLU A 656 16.27 -18.58 36.83
CA GLU A 656 17.51 -18.83 37.59
C GLU A 656 18.76 -18.34 36.83
N GLU A 657 18.62 -17.91 35.58
CA GLU A 657 19.72 -17.39 34.76
C GLU A 657 20.09 -15.92 35.07
N SER A 658 21.19 -15.45 34.48
CA SER A 658 21.63 -14.07 34.60
C SER A 658 20.58 -13.07 34.12
N ILE A 659 20.59 -11.84 34.64
CA ILE A 659 19.60 -10.82 34.25
C ILE A 659 19.57 -10.56 32.73
N GLY A 660 20.74 -10.52 32.09
CA GLY A 660 20.85 -10.38 30.64
C GLY A 660 20.23 -11.56 29.89
N SER A 661 20.45 -12.78 30.38
CA SER A 661 19.82 -13.98 29.81
C SER A 661 18.30 -13.98 30.00
N ARG A 662 17.81 -13.54 31.17
CA ARG A 662 16.37 -13.42 31.46
C ARG A 662 15.68 -12.42 30.54
N ILE A 663 16.27 -11.24 30.36
CA ILE A 663 15.78 -10.21 29.45
C ILE A 663 15.80 -10.71 27.99
N SER A 664 16.91 -11.33 27.56
CA SER A 664 17.02 -11.93 26.23
C SER A 664 15.98 -13.03 26.00
N HIS A 665 15.78 -13.92 26.98
CA HIS A 665 14.76 -14.96 26.95
C HIS A 665 13.35 -14.36 26.85
N ALA A 666 13.04 -13.34 27.66
CA ALA A 666 11.75 -12.65 27.63
C ALA A 666 11.50 -11.98 26.27
N LEU A 667 12.52 -11.38 25.65
CA LEU A 667 12.44 -10.80 24.31
C LEU A 667 12.21 -11.87 23.25
N VAL A 668 13.03 -12.93 23.21
CA VAL A 668 12.90 -14.03 22.21
C VAL A 668 11.54 -14.73 22.32
N LYS A 669 11.05 -14.96 23.55
CA LYS A 669 9.76 -15.63 23.80
C LYS A 669 8.55 -14.70 23.78
N GLY A 670 8.76 -13.39 23.75
CA GLY A 670 7.67 -12.41 23.82
C GLY A 670 6.92 -12.39 25.17
N ILE A 671 7.62 -12.58 26.28
CA ILE A 671 7.05 -12.62 27.64
C ILE A 671 7.02 -11.22 28.26
N THR A 672 5.82 -10.68 28.48
CA THR A 672 5.62 -9.35 29.10
C THR A 672 5.55 -9.37 30.63
N LYS A 673 5.24 -10.53 31.24
CA LYS A 673 4.87 -10.63 32.65
C LYS A 673 5.95 -10.20 33.64
N PHE A 674 7.23 -10.47 33.34
CA PHE A 674 8.36 -10.22 34.27
C PHE A 674 9.30 -9.13 33.77
N ILE A 675 9.03 -8.54 32.60
CA ILE A 675 9.99 -7.65 31.95
C ILE A 675 10.24 -6.38 32.76
N GLU A 676 9.23 -5.84 33.44
CA GLU A 676 9.40 -4.65 34.29
C GLU A 676 10.28 -4.93 35.51
N GLU A 677 10.08 -6.08 36.17
CA GLU A 677 10.91 -6.51 37.30
C GLU A 677 12.36 -6.73 36.88
N ASP A 678 12.57 -7.41 35.75
CA ASP A 678 13.90 -7.64 35.20
C ASP A 678 14.56 -6.33 34.74
N THR A 679 13.78 -5.43 34.16
CA THR A 679 14.26 -4.13 33.73
C THR A 679 14.67 -3.26 34.92
N GLU A 680 13.94 -3.30 36.03
CA GLU A 680 14.32 -2.62 37.27
C GLU A 680 15.57 -3.23 37.90
N GLU A 681 15.66 -4.56 37.96
CA GLU A 681 16.85 -5.23 38.48
C GLU A 681 18.08 -4.91 37.64
N ALA A 682 17.95 -4.89 36.32
CA ALA A 682 19.00 -4.42 35.42
C ALA A 682 19.33 -2.94 35.67
N ARG A 683 18.32 -2.07 35.81
CA ARG A 683 18.52 -0.63 36.09
C ARG A 683 19.33 -0.38 37.35
N GLN A 684 19.19 -1.22 38.37
CA GLN A 684 19.98 -1.13 39.61
C GLN A 684 21.43 -1.64 39.45
N GLN A 685 21.70 -2.47 38.44
CA GLN A 685 23.04 -3.00 38.14
C GLN A 685 23.87 -2.11 37.22
N PHE A 686 23.22 -1.19 36.49
CA PHE A 686 23.87 -0.24 35.60
C PHE A 686 23.90 1.17 36.19
N ASP A 687 24.93 1.96 35.86
CA ASP A 687 25.10 3.33 36.38
C ASP A 687 24.05 4.30 35.83
N ARG A 688 23.50 4.01 34.64
CA ARG A 688 22.48 4.82 33.98
C ARG A 688 21.36 3.93 33.44
N PRO A 689 20.07 4.30 33.59
CA PRO A 689 18.96 3.53 33.04
C PRO A 689 19.07 3.30 31.52
N LEU A 690 19.70 4.22 30.80
CA LEU A 690 19.98 4.10 29.36
C LEU A 690 20.83 2.86 28.99
N GLN A 691 21.77 2.47 29.85
CA GLN A 691 22.66 1.33 29.60
C GLN A 691 21.92 -0.01 29.61
N VAL A 692 20.76 -0.09 30.27
CA VAL A 692 19.86 -1.25 30.19
C VAL A 692 19.31 -1.40 28.76
N ILE A 693 19.03 -0.27 28.10
CA ILE A 693 18.57 -0.26 26.71
C ILE A 693 19.73 -0.64 25.78
N GLU A 694 20.87 0.03 25.89
CA GLU A 694 22.04 -0.18 25.02
C GLU A 694 22.70 -1.55 25.20
N GLY A 695 22.54 -2.20 26.35
CA GLY A 695 23.08 -3.53 26.66
C GLY A 695 22.03 -4.63 26.52
N PRO A 696 21.52 -5.19 27.64
CA PRO A 696 20.76 -6.44 27.65
C PRO A 696 19.51 -6.43 26.76
N LEU A 697 18.83 -5.28 26.61
CA LEU A 697 17.66 -5.17 25.73
C LEU A 697 18.03 -5.21 24.24
N MET A 698 19.07 -4.48 23.82
CA MET A 698 19.55 -4.50 22.43
C MET A 698 20.24 -5.82 22.07
N ASP A 699 20.97 -6.45 22.99
CA ASP A 699 21.56 -7.77 22.80
C ASP A 699 20.48 -8.83 22.54
N GLY A 700 19.39 -8.82 23.32
CA GLY A 700 18.25 -9.70 23.10
C GLY A 700 17.54 -9.45 21.77
N MET A 701 17.39 -8.19 21.37
CA MET A 701 16.88 -7.84 20.04
C MET A 701 17.82 -8.25 18.90
N GLY A 702 19.13 -8.29 19.13
CA GLY A 702 20.12 -8.84 18.21
C GLY A 702 19.87 -10.34 17.94
N VAL A 703 19.63 -11.12 18.99
CA VAL A 703 19.28 -12.55 18.87
C VAL A 703 17.98 -12.74 18.09
N VAL A 704 16.96 -11.93 18.36
CA VAL A 704 15.69 -11.92 17.59
C VAL A 704 15.95 -11.65 16.11
N GLY A 705 16.81 -10.68 15.80
CA GLY A 705 17.22 -10.35 14.43
C GLY A 705 17.93 -11.49 13.72
N ASP A 706 18.87 -12.17 14.39
CA ASP A 706 19.59 -13.32 13.85
C ASP A 706 18.65 -14.51 13.57
N LEU A 707 17.72 -14.80 14.50
CA LEU A 707 16.74 -15.87 14.34
C LEU A 707 15.75 -15.57 13.20
N PHE A 708 15.31 -14.33 13.06
CA PHE A 708 14.44 -13.89 11.97
C PHE A 708 15.15 -13.95 10.62
N GLY A 709 16.38 -13.44 10.53
CA GLY A 709 17.19 -13.48 9.31
C GLY A 709 17.56 -14.90 8.88
N ALA A 710 17.67 -15.85 9.81
CA ALA A 710 17.89 -17.27 9.53
C ALA A 710 16.61 -18.04 9.14
N GLY A 711 15.43 -17.40 9.15
CA GLY A 711 14.13 -18.03 8.90
C GLY A 711 13.68 -18.97 10.01
N LYS A 712 14.22 -18.83 11.22
CA LYS A 712 13.91 -19.66 12.40
C LYS A 712 12.87 -19.01 13.32
N MET A 713 12.62 -17.72 13.11
CA MET A 713 11.60 -16.92 13.76
C MET A 713 10.78 -16.21 12.67
N PHE A 714 9.48 -16.00 12.92
CA PHE A 714 8.54 -15.39 11.99
C PHE A 714 8.14 -13.99 12.48
N LEU A 715 7.64 -13.16 11.56
CA LEU A 715 7.28 -11.77 11.85
C LEU A 715 6.35 -11.61 13.08
N PRO A 716 5.31 -12.44 13.28
CA PRO A 716 4.50 -12.40 14.50
C PRO A 716 5.27 -12.53 15.81
N GLN A 717 6.30 -13.37 15.83
CA GLN A 717 7.13 -13.59 17.00
C GLN A 717 8.02 -12.36 17.24
N VAL A 718 8.56 -11.76 16.18
CA VAL A 718 9.33 -10.52 16.25
C VAL A 718 8.46 -9.36 16.77
N VAL A 719 7.19 -9.28 16.35
CA VAL A 719 6.24 -8.28 16.86
C VAL A 719 5.99 -8.46 18.36
N LYS A 720 5.87 -9.70 18.85
CA LYS A 720 5.79 -9.96 20.30
C LYS A 720 7.07 -9.52 21.02
N SER A 721 8.25 -9.79 20.49
CA SER A 721 9.52 -9.31 21.03
C SER A 721 9.58 -7.79 21.11
N ALA A 722 9.12 -7.10 20.06
CA ALA A 722 9.05 -5.64 20.02
C ALA A 722 8.09 -5.07 21.09
N ARG A 723 7.00 -5.77 21.43
CA ARG A 723 6.11 -5.36 22.52
C ARG A 723 6.77 -5.46 23.89
N VAL A 724 7.51 -6.55 24.15
CA VAL A 724 8.29 -6.72 25.38
C VAL A 724 9.34 -5.62 25.49
N MET A 725 10.04 -5.33 24.39
CA MET A 725 11.01 -4.23 24.29
C MET A 725 10.36 -2.87 24.61
N LYS A 726 9.20 -2.58 24.00
CA LYS A 726 8.47 -1.32 24.25
C LYS A 726 8.06 -1.18 25.71
N GLN A 727 7.59 -2.25 26.35
CA GLN A 727 7.21 -2.23 27.76
C GLN A 727 8.42 -1.99 28.68
N ALA A 728 9.55 -2.65 28.40
CA ALA A 728 10.80 -2.42 29.13
C ALA A 728 11.27 -0.95 29.02
N VAL A 729 11.28 -0.41 27.80
CA VAL A 729 11.67 0.99 27.55
C VAL A 729 10.71 1.97 28.22
N ALA A 730 9.40 1.72 28.14
CA ALA A 730 8.38 2.55 28.80
C ALA A 730 8.56 2.58 30.32
N TYR A 731 8.96 1.45 30.93
CA TYR A 731 9.28 1.39 32.36
C TYR A 731 10.50 2.23 32.72
N LEU A 732 11.53 2.26 31.87
CA LEU A 732 12.75 3.06 32.12
C LEU A 732 12.53 4.56 31.93
N GLN A 733 11.55 4.96 31.10
CA GLN A 733 11.31 6.36 30.72
C GLN A 733 11.23 7.34 31.91
N PRO A 734 10.45 7.09 32.99
CA PRO A 734 10.36 8.00 34.12
C PRO A 734 11.68 8.14 34.90
N PHE A 735 12.49 7.08 34.96
CA PHE A 735 13.80 7.13 35.62
C PHE A 735 14.81 7.93 34.82
N ILE A 736 14.73 7.84 33.48
CA ILE A 736 15.58 8.64 32.61
C ILE A 736 15.17 10.12 32.67
N GLU A 737 13.88 10.41 32.87
CA GLU A 737 13.36 11.77 33.07
C GLU A 737 13.68 12.33 34.47
N ALA A 738 13.62 11.50 35.52
CA ALA A 738 13.93 11.90 36.89
C ALA A 738 15.42 12.25 37.10
N GLU A 739 16.34 11.65 36.35
CA GLU A 739 17.74 12.12 36.29
C GLU A 739 17.86 13.57 35.79
N LYS A 740 16.82 14.11 35.13
CA LYS A 740 16.78 15.48 34.57
C LYS A 740 16.17 16.50 35.53
N GLU A 741 15.34 16.09 36.50
CA GLU A 741 14.63 17.00 37.43
C GLU A 741 15.51 17.43 38.62
N GLY A 742 16.51 18.26 38.35
CA GLY A 742 17.32 18.90 39.38
C GLY A 742 17.89 20.27 39.00
N GLN A 743 17.67 20.74 37.77
CA GLN A 743 18.22 22.00 37.29
C GLN A 743 17.15 22.75 36.49
N LYS A 744 16.75 23.95 36.95
CA LYS A 744 16.07 24.92 36.09
C LYS A 744 17.11 25.40 35.08
N ILE A 745 17.03 24.93 33.85
CA ILE A 745 17.93 25.35 32.77
C ILE A 745 17.08 25.79 31.57
N THR A 746 17.47 26.92 30.98
CA THR A 746 17.08 27.31 29.62
C THR A 746 17.65 26.27 28.64
N SER A 747 16.83 25.74 27.73
CA SER A 747 17.25 24.74 26.73
C SER A 747 18.52 25.17 25.98
N LYS A 748 19.44 24.23 25.74
CA LYS A 748 20.69 24.43 24.98
C LYS A 748 20.49 24.47 23.46
N GLY A 749 19.27 24.22 22.98
CA GLY A 749 18.89 24.16 21.58
C GLY A 749 17.73 23.21 21.34
N LYS A 750 17.02 23.40 20.23
CA LYS A 750 15.82 22.64 19.83
C LYS A 750 16.17 21.71 18.67
N ILE A 751 15.83 20.42 18.81
CA ILE A 751 16.23 19.37 17.87
C ILE A 751 15.00 18.62 17.40
N LEU A 752 14.81 18.54 16.08
CA LEU A 752 13.77 17.72 15.48
C LEU A 752 14.32 16.33 15.16
N MET A 753 13.55 15.30 15.49
CA MET A 753 13.90 13.92 15.21
C MET A 753 12.77 13.20 14.49
N ALA A 754 13.09 12.41 13.47
CA ALA A 754 12.12 11.62 12.72
C ALA A 754 12.72 10.31 12.20
N THR A 755 11.93 9.23 12.22
CA THR A 755 12.22 8.04 11.41
C THR A 755 11.58 8.26 10.05
N VAL A 756 12.40 8.16 9.00
CA VAL A 756 12.03 8.57 7.64
C VAL A 756 10.92 7.69 7.04
N LYS A 757 10.25 8.20 6.00
CA LYS A 757 9.16 7.51 5.29
C LYS A 757 9.57 6.08 4.90
N GLY A 758 8.61 5.16 5.04
CA GLY A 758 8.82 3.73 4.77
C GLY A 758 9.48 2.95 5.90
N ASP A 759 9.86 3.60 7.00
CA ASP A 759 10.54 2.96 8.12
C ASP A 759 9.79 3.14 9.44
N VAL A 760 9.56 2.01 10.12
CA VAL A 760 8.84 1.93 11.42
C VAL A 760 9.77 1.79 12.61
N HIS A 761 11.08 1.65 12.37
CA HIS A 761 12.02 1.35 13.45
C HIS A 761 12.47 2.67 14.12
N ASP A 762 12.04 2.91 15.35
CA ASP A 762 12.30 4.15 16.09
C ASP A 762 13.09 3.98 17.39
N ILE A 763 13.48 2.76 17.77
CA ILE A 763 14.19 2.50 19.03
C ILE A 763 15.44 3.38 19.14
N GLY A 764 16.31 3.37 18.11
CA GLY A 764 17.52 4.19 18.10
C GLY A 764 17.23 5.69 18.17
N LYS A 765 16.20 6.17 17.47
CA LYS A 765 15.73 7.56 17.53
C LYS A 765 15.27 7.93 18.94
N ASN A 766 14.45 7.10 19.56
CA ASN A 766 13.89 7.34 20.89
C ASN A 766 15.02 7.39 21.93
N ILE A 767 16.00 6.50 21.85
CA ILE A 767 17.20 6.53 22.70
C ILE A 767 17.96 7.85 22.51
N VAL A 768 18.24 8.27 21.27
CA VAL A 768 18.94 9.54 21.00
C VAL A 768 18.15 10.74 21.52
N GLY A 769 16.84 10.79 21.29
CA GLY A 769 15.97 11.84 21.81
C GLY A 769 16.03 11.91 23.33
N VAL A 770 15.96 10.77 24.00
CA VAL A 770 16.08 10.66 25.45
C VAL A 770 17.45 11.16 25.94
N VAL A 771 18.55 10.74 25.29
CA VAL A 771 19.93 11.15 25.58
C VAL A 771 20.13 12.65 25.43
N LEU A 772 19.65 13.24 24.34
CA LEU A 772 19.77 14.68 24.09
C LEU A 772 18.92 15.47 25.09
N ALA A 773 17.70 15.00 25.39
CA ALA A 773 16.88 15.59 26.45
C ALA A 773 17.56 15.49 27.83
N CYS A 774 18.30 14.41 28.15
CA CYS A 774 19.12 14.32 29.38
C CYS A 774 20.20 15.39 29.47
N ASN A 775 20.58 15.97 28.33
CA ASN A 775 21.62 16.97 28.23
C ASN A 775 21.07 18.40 28.06
N ASN A 776 19.79 18.58 28.36
CA ASN A 776 19.07 19.85 28.33
C ASN A 776 18.85 20.43 26.92
N TYR A 777 18.61 19.56 25.94
CA TYR A 777 18.07 19.96 24.63
C TYR A 777 16.56 19.74 24.59
N GLU A 778 15.85 20.60 23.86
CA GLU A 778 14.41 20.43 23.59
C GLU A 778 14.24 19.51 22.38
N ILE A 779 13.46 18.45 22.52
CA ILE A 779 13.31 17.42 21.48
C ILE A 779 11.89 17.45 20.92
N ILE A 780 11.80 17.57 19.60
CA ILE A 780 10.55 17.42 18.85
C ILE A 780 10.63 16.13 18.08
N ASP A 781 9.92 15.11 18.56
CA ASP A 781 9.86 13.81 17.92
C ASP A 781 8.62 13.71 17.03
N LEU A 782 8.82 13.51 15.72
CA LEU A 782 7.73 13.34 14.75
C LEU A 782 7.23 11.89 14.62
N GLY A 783 7.88 10.94 15.28
CA GLY A 783 7.52 9.52 15.23
C GLY A 783 8.12 8.79 14.03
N VAL A 784 7.37 7.83 13.51
CA VAL A 784 7.76 6.89 12.44
C VAL A 784 7.08 7.16 11.12
N MET A 785 7.65 6.62 10.03
CA MET A 785 7.12 6.75 8.67
C MET A 785 6.86 8.20 8.26
N VAL A 786 7.72 9.12 8.70
CA VAL A 786 7.50 10.56 8.52
C VAL A 786 7.99 11.00 7.14
N SER A 787 7.13 11.65 6.35
CA SER A 787 7.52 12.22 5.05
C SER A 787 8.54 13.35 5.20
N SER A 788 9.38 13.52 4.17
CA SER A 788 10.32 14.63 4.07
C SER A 788 9.65 15.99 4.31
N GLU A 789 8.46 16.19 3.77
CA GLU A 789 7.69 17.43 3.92
C GLU A 789 7.29 17.70 5.34
N LYS A 790 6.71 16.72 6.05
CA LYS A 790 6.31 16.89 7.45
C LYS A 790 7.53 17.18 8.33
N ILE A 791 8.68 16.57 8.03
CA ILE A 791 9.96 16.85 8.70
C ILE A 791 10.35 18.32 8.49
N LEU A 792 10.39 18.78 7.25
CA LEU A 792 10.87 20.12 6.90
C LEU A 792 9.88 21.22 7.29
N GLU A 793 8.58 21.00 7.11
CA GLU A 793 7.53 21.93 7.52
C GLU A 793 7.57 22.14 9.04
N ARG A 794 7.58 21.06 9.83
CA ARG A 794 7.67 21.16 11.29
C ARG A 794 8.98 21.80 11.72
N ALA A 795 10.10 21.47 11.06
CA ALA A 795 11.40 22.08 11.35
C ALA A 795 11.37 23.61 11.19
N LYS A 796 10.71 24.12 10.14
CA LYS A 796 10.49 25.57 9.93
C LYS A 796 9.53 26.16 10.96
N GLN A 797 8.37 25.56 11.17
CA GLN A 797 7.35 26.04 12.12
C GLN A 797 7.93 26.21 13.54
N GLU A 798 8.77 25.26 13.95
CA GLU A 798 9.32 25.21 15.30
C GLU A 798 10.66 25.93 15.46
N ASN A 799 11.23 26.44 14.36
CA ASN A 799 12.55 27.06 14.29
C ASN A 799 13.62 26.19 14.97
N VAL A 800 13.75 24.94 14.51
CA VAL A 800 14.68 23.98 15.11
C VAL A 800 16.12 24.30 14.73
N ASP A 801 17.05 23.99 15.63
CA ASP A 801 18.47 24.26 15.44
C ASP A 801 19.19 23.08 14.75
N VAL A 802 18.65 21.86 14.83
CA VAL A 802 19.20 20.63 14.24
C VAL A 802 18.08 19.70 13.79
N ILE A 803 18.26 19.01 12.66
CA ILE A 803 17.38 17.94 12.19
C ILE A 803 18.12 16.60 12.28
N GLY A 804 17.50 15.60 12.92
CA GLY A 804 18.04 14.24 13.03
C GLY A 804 17.14 13.21 12.36
N LEU A 805 17.71 12.41 11.46
CA LEU A 805 17.03 11.36 10.73
C LEU A 805 17.48 9.98 11.20
N SER A 806 16.53 9.07 11.35
CA SER A 806 16.76 7.66 11.67
C SER A 806 16.24 6.73 10.58
N GLY A 807 16.97 5.64 10.33
CA GLY A 807 16.62 4.61 9.35
C GLY A 807 17.37 3.30 9.60
N LEU A 808 16.66 2.18 9.47
CA LEU A 808 17.11 0.83 9.71
C LEU A 808 17.00 -0.06 8.47
N ILE A 809 16.15 0.24 7.48
CA ILE A 809 16.05 -0.55 6.25
C ILE A 809 16.73 0.13 5.06
N THR A 810 17.05 -0.64 4.03
CA THR A 810 17.74 -0.11 2.83
C THR A 810 16.94 1.01 2.14
N PRO A 811 15.60 0.92 1.97
CA PRO A 811 14.81 2.04 1.42
C PRO A 811 14.95 3.35 2.20
N SER A 812 15.13 3.28 3.53
CA SER A 812 15.29 4.46 4.39
C SER A 812 16.53 5.28 4.06
N LEU A 813 17.57 4.64 3.54
CA LEU A 813 18.79 5.33 3.14
C LEU A 813 18.54 6.26 1.95
N ASP A 814 17.75 5.82 0.98
CA ASP A 814 17.38 6.64 -0.17
C ASP A 814 16.44 7.78 0.24
N GLU A 815 15.56 7.55 1.21
CA GLU A 815 14.71 8.60 1.78
C GLU A 815 15.54 9.67 2.52
N MET A 816 16.59 9.30 3.26
CA MET A 816 17.51 10.27 3.87
C MET A 816 18.25 11.12 2.83
N VAL A 817 18.60 10.52 1.68
CA VAL A 817 19.16 11.26 0.54
C VAL A 817 18.13 12.26 0.00
N HIS A 818 16.88 11.85 -0.12
CA HIS A 818 15.78 12.70 -0.56
C HIS A 818 15.57 13.89 0.40
N VAL A 819 15.53 13.68 1.72
CA VAL A 819 15.44 14.77 2.70
C VAL A 819 16.58 15.78 2.54
N ALA A 820 17.82 15.32 2.35
CA ALA A 820 18.97 16.22 2.14
C ALA A 820 18.82 17.09 0.88
N LYS A 821 18.34 16.50 -0.23
CA LYS A 821 18.03 17.25 -1.47
C LYS A 821 16.94 18.29 -1.25
N GLU A 822 15.88 17.92 -0.53
CA GLU A 822 14.77 18.83 -0.24
C GLU A 822 15.18 19.96 0.72
N MET A 823 16.04 19.68 1.71
CA MET A 823 16.66 20.70 2.56
C MET A 823 17.45 21.73 1.73
N GLN A 824 18.22 21.27 0.73
CA GLN A 824 18.96 22.15 -0.17
C GLN A 824 18.02 22.98 -1.05
N ARG A 825 16.99 22.35 -1.64
CA ARG A 825 15.98 23.01 -2.47
C ARG A 825 15.24 24.11 -1.70
N LEU A 826 14.85 23.82 -0.46
CA LEU A 826 14.12 24.73 0.42
C LEU A 826 15.01 25.69 1.21
N ASN A 827 16.31 25.76 0.89
CA ASN A 827 17.30 26.67 1.49
C ASN A 827 17.40 26.58 3.02
N PHE A 828 17.36 25.36 3.59
CA PHE A 828 17.64 25.16 5.03
C PHE A 828 19.10 25.49 5.35
N ASN A 829 19.35 26.03 6.55
CA ASN A 829 20.68 26.39 7.06
C ASN A 829 20.90 25.80 8.48
N VAL A 830 20.53 24.54 8.66
CA VAL A 830 20.63 23.83 9.94
C VAL A 830 21.36 22.50 9.74
N PRO A 831 22.16 22.04 10.71
CA PRO A 831 22.85 20.76 10.58
C PRO A 831 21.90 19.56 10.46
N LEU A 832 22.32 18.58 9.65
CA LEU A 832 21.61 17.33 9.42
C LEU A 832 22.35 16.16 10.08
N LEU A 833 21.72 15.47 11.03
CA LEU A 833 22.27 14.26 11.66
C LEU A 833 21.70 13.02 11.00
N ILE A 834 22.57 12.06 10.68
CA ILE A 834 22.20 10.77 10.08
C ILE A 834 22.55 9.65 11.06
N GLY A 835 21.58 8.83 11.42
CA GLY A 835 21.77 7.67 12.30
C GLY A 835 20.84 6.50 12.00
N GLY A 836 21.07 5.38 12.67
CA GLY A 836 20.32 4.13 12.51
C GLY A 836 21.19 2.96 12.02
N ALA A 837 20.75 1.72 12.24
CA ALA A 837 21.62 0.54 12.20
C ALA A 837 22.25 0.26 10.82
N THR A 838 21.56 0.62 9.73
CA THR A 838 22.06 0.45 8.34
C THR A 838 22.82 1.65 7.81
N THR A 839 22.82 2.78 8.55
CA THR A 839 23.56 3.97 8.15
C THR A 839 25.06 3.78 8.41
N SER A 840 25.90 4.48 7.64
CA SER A 840 27.35 4.41 7.83
C SER A 840 28.05 5.68 7.37
N LYS A 841 29.24 5.96 7.94
CA LYS A 841 30.09 7.08 7.53
C LYS A 841 30.35 7.09 6.02
N ALA A 842 30.52 5.91 5.41
CA ALA A 842 30.76 5.78 3.98
C ALA A 842 29.52 6.12 3.15
N HIS A 843 28.34 5.64 3.55
CA HIS A 843 27.10 5.97 2.87
C HIS A 843 26.80 7.47 2.98
N THR A 844 26.83 8.05 4.18
CA THR A 844 26.59 9.49 4.39
C THR A 844 27.53 10.35 3.54
N ALA A 845 28.83 10.04 3.51
CA ALA A 845 29.82 10.80 2.74
C ALA A 845 29.63 10.70 1.21
N VAL A 846 29.16 9.56 0.70
CA VAL A 846 29.06 9.32 -0.76
C VAL A 846 27.68 9.70 -1.29
N LYS A 847 26.62 9.50 -0.50
CA LYS A 847 25.24 9.53 -0.97
C LYS A 847 24.40 10.66 -0.38
N ILE A 848 24.68 11.15 0.82
CA ILE A 848 23.82 12.14 1.49
C ILE A 848 24.44 13.53 1.48
N GLU A 849 25.66 13.69 2.01
CA GLU A 849 26.28 15.01 2.21
C GLU A 849 26.48 15.80 0.90
N GLN A 850 26.63 15.12 -0.24
CA GLN A 850 26.75 15.78 -1.55
C GLN A 850 25.48 16.52 -1.99
N HIS A 851 24.33 16.23 -1.38
CA HIS A 851 23.05 16.83 -1.73
C HIS A 851 22.63 17.98 -0.81
N TYR A 852 23.36 18.24 0.28
CA TYR A 852 23.09 19.34 1.20
C TYR A 852 24.40 20.05 1.59
N THR A 853 24.60 21.24 1.02
CA THR A 853 25.84 22.03 1.16
C THR A 853 25.68 23.31 1.99
N ASN A 854 24.44 23.71 2.30
CA ASN A 854 24.17 24.93 3.06
C ASN A 854 24.65 24.83 4.52
N ASP A 855 24.69 23.62 5.08
CA ASP A 855 25.25 23.35 6.42
C ASP A 855 25.82 21.93 6.49
N CYS A 856 26.23 21.49 7.68
CA CYS A 856 26.93 20.24 7.88
C CYS A 856 25.99 19.03 7.97
N THR A 857 26.31 17.97 7.22
CA THR A 857 25.70 16.64 7.38
C THR A 857 26.64 15.75 8.19
N VAL A 858 26.18 15.18 9.30
CA VAL A 858 27.01 14.39 10.23
C VAL A 858 26.40 13.02 10.51
N TYR A 859 27.13 11.97 10.17
CA TYR A 859 26.88 10.60 10.61
C TYR A 859 27.16 10.43 12.11
N VAL A 860 26.16 9.97 12.85
CA VAL A 860 26.22 9.69 14.29
C VAL A 860 26.12 8.17 14.49
N PRO A 861 27.23 7.49 14.85
CA PRO A 861 27.26 6.02 14.88
C PRO A 861 26.54 5.39 16.06
N ASP A 862 26.36 6.13 17.16
CA ASP A 862 25.74 5.63 18.38
C ASP A 862 25.08 6.78 19.16
N ALA A 863 24.10 6.44 19.99
CA ALA A 863 23.32 7.43 20.73
C ALA A 863 24.17 8.21 21.75
N SER A 864 25.15 7.55 22.38
CA SER A 864 26.06 8.17 23.35
C SER A 864 26.87 9.34 22.77
N ARG A 865 27.18 9.33 21.46
CA ARG A 865 27.93 10.39 20.78
C ARG A 865 27.06 11.58 20.36
N SER A 866 25.74 11.44 20.31
CA SER A 866 24.82 12.47 19.83
C SER A 866 25.02 13.81 20.56
N VAL A 867 25.20 13.79 21.88
CA VAL A 867 25.41 14.97 22.73
C VAL A 867 26.66 15.74 22.33
N THR A 868 27.76 15.03 22.10
CA THR A 868 29.04 15.67 21.77
C THR A 868 28.98 16.28 20.37
N VAL A 869 28.32 15.61 19.44
CA VAL A 869 28.13 16.10 18.06
C VAL A 869 27.26 17.36 18.08
N VAL A 870 26.08 17.30 18.69
CA VAL A 870 25.16 18.45 18.78
C VAL A 870 25.79 19.63 19.51
N SER A 871 26.49 19.38 20.63
CA SER A 871 27.17 20.45 21.37
C SER A 871 28.24 21.17 20.54
N LYS A 872 28.93 20.48 19.63
CA LYS A 872 29.89 21.11 18.71
C LYS A 872 29.19 21.89 17.61
N LEU A 873 28.06 21.38 17.11
CA LEU A 873 27.27 22.01 16.05
C LEU A 873 26.54 23.27 16.51
N LEU A 874 26.19 23.36 17.79
CA LEU A 874 25.52 24.52 18.39
C LEU A 874 26.47 25.45 19.16
N GLY A 875 27.77 25.11 19.22
CA GLY A 875 28.78 25.90 19.92
C GLY A 875 29.58 26.84 19.01
N GLU A 876 30.43 27.67 19.61
CA GLU A 876 31.27 28.67 18.91
C GLU A 876 32.23 28.06 17.87
N ASN A 877 32.55 26.77 18.00
CA ASN A 877 33.45 26.03 17.10
C ASN A 877 32.74 25.30 15.94
N LYS A 878 31.46 25.59 15.67
CA LYS A 878 30.67 24.95 14.59
C LYS A 878 31.43 24.89 13.26
N GLN A 879 31.91 26.03 12.76
CA GLN A 879 32.55 26.10 11.44
C GLN A 879 33.80 25.22 11.34
N ALA A 880 34.67 25.23 12.37
CA ALA A 880 35.87 24.40 12.40
C ALA A 880 35.52 22.90 12.40
N TYR A 881 34.49 22.51 13.16
CA TYR A 881 34.02 21.13 13.20
C TYR A 881 33.40 20.68 11.87
N CYS A 882 32.63 21.54 11.21
CA CYS A 882 32.04 21.24 9.90
C CYS A 882 33.11 21.02 8.83
N GLN A 883 34.17 21.84 8.84
CA GLN A 883 35.32 21.66 7.95
C GLN A 883 36.07 20.36 8.23
N GLU A 884 36.26 20.00 9.51
CA GLU A 884 36.88 18.72 9.89
C GLU A 884 36.09 17.53 9.34
N ILE A 885 34.77 17.52 9.51
CA ILE A 885 33.90 16.46 9.00
C ILE A 885 33.94 16.37 7.47
N SER A 886 33.88 17.51 6.78
CA SER A 886 33.92 17.55 5.31
C SER A 886 35.25 16.99 4.76
N GLN A 887 36.39 17.36 5.36
CA GLN A 887 37.69 16.80 5.01
C GLN A 887 37.77 15.28 5.25
N ASP A 888 37.14 14.82 6.33
CA ASP A 888 37.08 13.41 6.65
C ASP A 888 36.22 12.62 5.67
N TYR A 889 35.10 13.19 5.21
CA TYR A 889 34.24 12.59 4.18
C TYR A 889 34.93 12.54 2.83
N GLU A 890 35.73 13.54 2.49
CA GLU A 890 36.53 13.52 1.27
C GLU A 890 37.54 12.37 1.26
N LYS A 891 38.25 12.14 2.37
CA LYS A 891 39.15 10.98 2.51
C LYS A 891 38.41 9.65 2.35
N VAL A 892 37.19 9.55 2.89
CA VAL A 892 36.35 8.34 2.77
C VAL A 892 35.92 8.12 1.33
N ARG A 893 35.48 9.17 0.61
CA ARG A 893 35.12 9.10 -0.81
C ARG A 893 36.27 8.61 -1.68
N VAL A 894 37.46 9.20 -1.51
CA VAL A 894 38.68 8.78 -2.25
C VAL A 894 39.01 7.31 -1.97
N ARG A 895 38.89 6.85 -0.71
CA ARG A 895 39.14 5.45 -0.35
C ARG A 895 38.12 4.48 -0.98
N VAL A 896 36.84 4.85 -1.01
CA VAL A 896 35.77 4.03 -1.62
C VAL A 896 35.95 3.96 -3.14
N ALA A 897 36.24 5.08 -3.80
CA ALA A 897 36.51 5.13 -5.24
C ALA A 897 37.72 4.25 -5.63
N ASN A 898 38.80 4.29 -4.85
CA ASN A 898 39.98 3.45 -5.08
C ASN A 898 39.71 1.94 -4.88
N ARG A 899 38.78 1.56 -3.99
CA ARG A 899 38.35 0.15 -3.84
C ARG A 899 37.47 -0.32 -5.01
N ALA A 900 36.61 0.55 -5.54
CA ALA A 900 35.79 0.23 -6.71
C ALA A 900 36.64 0.04 -7.98
N ASN A 901 37.67 0.87 -8.18
CA ASN A 901 38.61 0.73 -9.29
C ASN A 901 39.49 -0.54 -9.20
N LYS A 902 39.79 -1.02 -7.98
CA LYS A 902 40.53 -2.28 -7.76
C LYS A 902 39.70 -3.55 -7.99
N LYS A 903 38.36 -3.46 -8.04
CA LYS A 903 37.45 -4.56 -8.38
C LYS A 903 37.15 -4.64 -9.89
N LYS A 904 37.51 -3.58 -10.65
CA LYS A 904 37.34 -3.49 -12.11
C LYS A 904 38.63 -3.81 -12.90
N LEU A 905 39.77 -3.86 -12.21
CA LEU A 905 41.03 -4.47 -12.67
C LEU A 905 41.05 -5.92 -12.21
#